data_AF-A0A2P6VJI6-F1
#
_entry.id   AF-A0A2P6VJI6-F1
#
_cell.length_a   1.000
_cell.length_b   1.000
_cell.length_c   1.000
_cell.angle_alpha   90.00
_cell.angle_beta   90.00
_cell.angle_gamma   90.00
#
_symmetry.space_group_name_H-M   'P 1'
#
loop_
_entity.id
_entity.type
_entity.pdbx_description
1 polymer ?
#
loop_
_entity_poly.entity_id
_entity_poly.type
_entity_poly.pdbx_seq_one_letter_code
_entity_poly.pdbx_strand_id
1 'polypeptide(L)'
;MRRRALAAAAAAGSTAPPPHRLGDDGAGNAAPPPLDPSMPLPLPWQAYFDGRHAASCPGRGATFNVYTAGSAGPVVLCLHGGGYTGLSWSLIARALKDKHRVVAPDLRCHGLTVAEDEADFSADTLAGDVVALWRALFAGGGAAGSDGSTGSGGGGGGSSEADVQQHLQRLRQGPPPPTVLVGHSMGGAIAVHAAALGGITSLAGIVVIDVVEGTALASLPYMAGVLEKRPRRFASLQQAVDWAVDSGMCKRQEAAHVSLPAMLRREPPGGPTGGGAEAAGGVVRLVPGGLAPLAEEGEEEEDGAEAAAAQQQQQQQQQQQQQQVQQPAAGTQQAAPSGGGGGGGGWVWRTPLERSAPFWEGWYQGLSDMFLKLSVPKVLVLVGTDRLDRPLTIGQMQGRFQPVLLPQAGHAVHEDEPEATADAIAAFIKRFRNGEPPLQIPRPTPGLRPVLPVAMGPADSLRVQSKPDRSIDRASSSDKVVSFPALDSIERYYEPVKEDARQYRRTVFDFEKWREHRSTKRYARHIKSIKGSRMVRGLAAPLLWLTAVAAAVATFNTLVEAGLAPDVLPELKFSNNGPFGLTSFALSLLLVFRTNASYARWLDARKNWGTLTNRSRDLTRQALTFFPAEDPALFHLLCRWVQAYSRSLMCHLRDDVSIEEELPKALLPYEVEAVLASRHRPLYCLQMLSEIVRAAHVPPAGQPPAGAAAAAVAAAADPFAGAALAAALRAAAAQRMDENLSIFEDVCGTCERILRAPIPLSYTRHTSRFMTIYLSLLPFTLWDSAGWAMVPLIAIVAFLLLGIEEIGVSIEEPFSILPLEQMCDTIQASVVELRAINSQQHEGSSGDGGNGNGVAAAPRQPPSARALLRRGVAEAAAADALA
;
A
#
# COMPACT_ATOMS: atom_id res chain seq x y z
N MET A 1 40.79 14.56 8.27
CA MET A 1 39.98 15.18 9.35
C MET A 1 39.06 14.22 10.14
N ARG A 2 38.80 12.97 9.73
CA ARG A 2 37.97 12.03 10.52
C ARG A 2 38.67 11.25 11.64
N ARG A 3 40.02 11.24 11.69
CA ARG A 3 40.79 10.50 12.73
C ARG A 3 41.11 11.31 13.99
N ARG A 4 40.95 12.65 13.98
CA ARG A 4 41.17 13.50 15.17
C ARG A 4 39.90 13.74 16.01
N ALA A 5 38.72 13.47 15.48
CA ALA A 5 37.45 13.63 16.20
C ALA A 5 37.13 12.44 17.13
N LEU A 6 37.70 11.25 16.87
CA LEU A 6 37.45 10.04 17.67
C LEU A 6 38.30 9.96 18.95
N ALA A 7 39.36 10.76 19.07
CA ALA A 7 40.20 10.78 20.27
C ALA A 7 39.67 11.70 21.39
N ALA A 8 38.77 12.64 21.08
CA ALA A 8 38.24 13.60 22.05
C ALA A 8 37.00 13.12 22.83
N ALA A 9 36.35 12.04 22.39
CA ALA A 9 35.13 11.52 23.01
C ALA A 9 35.39 10.50 24.14
N ALA A 10 36.65 10.09 24.35
CA ALA A 10 37.01 9.06 25.34
C ALA A 10 37.23 9.60 26.78
N ALA A 11 36.99 10.89 27.03
CA ALA A 11 37.33 11.53 28.32
C ALA A 11 36.13 11.93 29.20
N ALA A 12 34.88 11.66 28.81
CA ALA A 12 33.71 12.01 29.62
C ALA A 12 32.91 10.75 30.00
N GLY A 13 33.16 10.24 31.20
CA GLY A 13 32.42 9.11 31.77
C GLY A 13 30.98 9.47 32.08
N SER A 14 30.03 8.81 31.43
CA SER A 14 28.63 8.73 31.84
C SER A 14 28.04 7.44 31.30
N THR A 15 27.62 6.56 32.20
CA THR A 15 27.11 5.21 31.94
C THR A 15 25.66 5.26 31.45
N ALA A 16 25.44 4.94 30.17
CA ALA A 16 24.15 4.54 29.61
C ALA A 16 24.39 3.32 28.70
N PRO A 17 23.51 2.28 28.72
CA PRO A 17 23.71 1.09 27.91
C PRO A 17 23.45 1.42 26.42
N PRO A 18 24.19 0.81 25.48
CA PRO A 18 24.09 1.15 24.06
C PRO A 18 22.81 0.57 23.44
N PRO A 19 22.30 1.17 22.35
CA PRO A 19 21.17 0.63 21.60
C PRO A 19 21.58 -0.65 20.89
N HIS A 20 20.76 -1.69 21.00
CA HIS A 20 20.93 -2.94 20.26
C HIS A 20 20.99 -2.65 18.75
N ARG A 21 22.12 -2.97 18.13
CA ARG A 21 22.25 -3.08 16.68
C ARG A 21 21.35 -4.22 16.23
N LEU A 22 20.48 -3.96 15.25
CA LEU A 22 19.86 -5.00 14.44
C LEU A 22 20.98 -5.69 13.67
N GLY A 23 21.43 -6.82 14.23
CA GLY A 23 22.37 -7.73 13.63
C GLY A 23 21.70 -8.54 12.53
N ASP A 24 22.41 -8.63 11.42
CA ASP A 24 22.27 -9.59 10.35
C ASP A 24 22.58 -10.99 10.90
N ASP A 25 21.61 -11.60 11.58
CA ASP A 25 21.64 -13.01 11.95
C ASP A 25 20.63 -13.75 11.07
N GLY A 26 21.14 -14.64 10.22
CA GLY A 26 20.34 -15.44 9.31
C GLY A 26 19.24 -16.18 10.06
N ALA A 27 17.99 -15.81 9.77
CA ALA A 27 16.80 -16.52 10.24
C ALA A 27 16.69 -17.88 9.54
N GLY A 28 17.50 -18.82 9.99
CA GLY A 28 17.29 -20.24 9.78
C GLY A 28 16.17 -20.72 10.69
N ASN A 29 15.21 -21.41 10.09
CA ASN A 29 14.17 -22.29 10.66
C ASN A 29 14.40 -22.67 12.15
N ALA A 30 13.92 -21.86 13.10
CA ALA A 30 13.97 -22.19 14.52
C ALA A 30 12.80 -23.13 14.85
N ALA A 31 13.10 -24.31 15.39
CA ALA A 31 12.09 -25.25 15.88
C ALA A 31 11.24 -24.59 16.98
N PRO A 32 9.95 -24.97 17.12
CA PRO A 32 9.11 -24.47 18.22
C PRO A 32 9.77 -24.77 19.57
N PRO A 33 9.64 -23.87 20.56
CA PRO A 33 10.21 -24.09 21.88
C PRO A 33 9.69 -25.42 22.47
N PRO A 34 10.54 -26.21 23.14
CA PRO A 34 10.14 -27.49 23.71
C PRO A 34 8.99 -27.30 24.70
N LEU A 35 8.00 -28.19 24.65
CA LEU A 35 6.87 -28.18 25.57
C LEU A 35 7.38 -28.33 27.02
N ASP A 36 6.92 -27.44 27.91
CA ASP A 36 7.19 -27.50 29.34
C ASP A 36 6.09 -28.33 30.02
N PRO A 37 6.39 -29.58 30.45
CA PRO A 37 5.42 -30.43 31.13
C PRO A 37 5.06 -29.94 32.54
N SER A 38 5.77 -28.94 33.08
CA SER A 38 5.52 -28.38 34.41
C SER A 38 4.60 -27.14 34.40
N MET A 39 4.21 -26.65 33.22
CA MET A 39 3.38 -25.45 33.08
C MET A 39 1.97 -25.67 33.65
N PRO A 40 1.46 -24.79 34.55
CA PRO A 40 0.12 -24.90 35.11
C PRO A 40 -0.98 -24.87 34.04
N LEU A 41 -2.04 -25.67 34.23
CA LEU A 41 -3.22 -25.67 33.38
C LEU A 41 -4.51 -25.66 34.23
N PRO A 42 -5.40 -24.67 34.08
CA PRO A 42 -5.29 -23.48 33.22
C PRO A 42 -4.31 -22.44 33.77
N LEU A 43 -3.69 -21.65 32.88
CA LEU A 43 -3.00 -20.43 33.31
C LEU A 43 -4.02 -19.36 33.70
N PRO A 44 -3.87 -18.70 34.85
CA PRO A 44 -4.81 -17.69 35.31
C PRO A 44 -4.74 -16.43 34.44
N TRP A 45 -5.89 -15.90 34.02
CA TRP A 45 -5.97 -14.68 33.21
C TRP A 45 -5.35 -13.47 33.91
N GLN A 46 -5.31 -13.47 35.24
CA GLN A 46 -4.73 -12.42 36.09
C GLN A 46 -3.22 -12.22 35.87
N ALA A 47 -2.53 -13.19 35.28
CA ALA A 47 -1.13 -13.03 34.87
C ALA A 47 -0.97 -12.03 33.71
N TYR A 48 -2.03 -11.82 32.94
CA TYR A 48 -2.00 -11.07 31.68
C TYR A 48 -2.83 -9.78 31.75
N PHE A 49 -4.03 -9.85 32.33
CA PHE A 49 -4.93 -8.71 32.48
C PHE A 49 -5.03 -8.25 33.93
N ASP A 50 -5.23 -6.94 34.10
CA ASP A 50 -5.30 -6.29 35.41
C ASP A 50 -6.74 -6.29 35.96
N GLY A 51 -7.75 -6.46 35.09
CA GLY A 51 -9.15 -6.54 35.49
C GLY A 51 -10.01 -7.36 34.53
N ARG A 52 -11.13 -7.87 35.06
CA ARG A 52 -12.21 -8.53 34.32
C ARG A 52 -13.54 -7.97 34.83
N HIS A 53 -14.42 -7.56 33.94
CA HIS A 53 -15.73 -7.03 34.32
C HIS A 53 -16.81 -7.37 33.31
N ALA A 54 -18.06 -7.38 33.78
CA ALA A 54 -19.25 -7.54 32.96
C ALA A 54 -19.81 -6.16 32.57
N ALA A 55 -19.85 -5.87 31.27
CA ALA A 55 -20.40 -4.65 30.70
C ALA A 55 -21.82 -4.90 30.19
N SER A 56 -22.82 -4.42 30.93
CA SER A 56 -24.23 -4.52 30.53
C SER A 56 -24.56 -3.51 29.43
N CYS A 57 -25.16 -3.99 28.33
CA CYS A 57 -25.64 -3.20 27.19
C CYS A 57 -27.13 -3.49 26.98
N PRO A 58 -28.04 -2.84 27.74
CA PRO A 58 -29.48 -3.14 27.70
C PRO A 58 -30.09 -2.96 26.31
N GLY A 59 -29.67 -1.94 25.56
CA GLY A 59 -30.14 -1.69 24.19
C GLY A 59 -29.76 -2.76 23.16
N ARG A 60 -28.95 -3.76 23.55
CA ARG A 60 -28.57 -4.92 22.72
C ARG A 60 -28.98 -6.26 23.36
N GLY A 61 -29.63 -6.23 24.52
CA GLY A 61 -30.00 -7.43 25.29
C GLY A 61 -28.79 -8.30 25.65
N ALA A 62 -27.63 -7.69 25.91
CA ALA A 62 -26.38 -8.44 26.09
C ALA A 62 -25.53 -7.88 27.24
N THR A 63 -24.90 -8.79 27.99
CA THR A 63 -23.87 -8.48 29.00
C THR A 63 -22.55 -9.09 28.56
N PHE A 64 -21.61 -8.23 28.18
CA PHE A 64 -20.32 -8.63 27.64
C PHE A 64 -19.30 -8.85 28.74
N ASN A 65 -18.58 -9.96 28.71
CA ASN A 65 -17.39 -10.13 29.54
C ASN A 65 -16.20 -9.41 28.88
N VAL A 66 -15.48 -8.60 29.66
CA VAL A 66 -14.39 -7.76 29.15
C VAL A 66 -13.16 -7.91 30.05
N TYR A 67 -12.03 -8.21 29.44
CA TYR A 67 -10.71 -8.18 30.08
C TYR A 67 -10.00 -6.86 29.79
N THR A 68 -9.38 -6.26 30.79
CA THR A 68 -8.66 -4.98 30.67
C THR A 68 -7.27 -5.03 31.26
N ALA A 69 -6.31 -4.42 30.57
CA ALA A 69 -4.94 -4.28 31.03
C ALA A 69 -4.39 -2.88 30.72
N GLY A 70 -3.51 -2.37 31.57
CA GLY A 70 -2.88 -1.06 31.43
C GLY A 70 -3.75 0.08 31.92
N SER A 71 -3.10 1.20 32.27
CA SER A 71 -3.78 2.37 32.87
C SER A 71 -3.61 3.67 32.09
N ALA A 72 -2.73 3.70 31.07
CA ALA A 72 -2.38 4.92 30.33
C ALA A 72 -2.26 4.64 28.82
N GLY A 73 -2.25 5.70 28.02
CA GLY A 73 -2.12 5.63 26.56
C GLY A 73 -3.46 5.36 25.83
N PRO A 74 -3.42 5.22 24.49
CA PRO A 74 -4.60 4.93 23.69
C PRO A 74 -5.17 3.55 24.02
N VAL A 75 -6.45 3.36 23.72
CA VAL A 75 -7.14 2.09 23.89
C VAL A 75 -6.88 1.21 22.67
N VAL A 76 -6.47 -0.04 22.91
CA VAL A 76 -6.36 -1.10 21.91
C VAL A 76 -7.50 -2.07 22.17
N LEU A 77 -8.56 -1.99 21.35
CA LEU A 77 -9.76 -2.82 21.47
C LEU A 77 -9.62 -4.05 20.57
N CYS A 78 -9.44 -5.20 21.19
CA CYS A 78 -9.02 -6.47 20.58
C CYS A 78 -10.21 -7.42 20.37
N LEU A 79 -10.60 -7.67 19.12
CA LEU A 79 -11.71 -8.54 18.74
C LEU A 79 -11.18 -9.90 18.26
N HIS A 80 -11.56 -10.97 18.97
CA HIS A 80 -11.10 -12.34 18.68
C HIS A 80 -11.78 -12.97 17.44
N GLY A 81 -11.19 -14.04 16.91
CA GLY A 81 -11.75 -14.84 15.81
C GLY A 81 -12.95 -15.71 16.22
N GLY A 82 -13.61 -16.34 15.24
CA GLY A 82 -14.76 -17.19 15.50
C GLY A 82 -14.40 -18.42 16.33
N GLY A 83 -15.10 -18.65 17.44
CA GLY A 83 -14.83 -19.73 18.39
C GLY A 83 -13.69 -19.46 19.38
N TYR A 84 -13.04 -18.30 19.29
CA TYR A 84 -12.03 -17.81 20.25
C TYR A 84 -12.68 -16.96 21.34
N THR A 85 -11.87 -16.39 22.25
CA THR A 85 -12.34 -15.53 23.36
C THR A 85 -11.39 -14.34 23.54
N GLY A 86 -11.75 -13.38 24.40
CA GLY A 86 -10.87 -12.27 24.77
C GLY A 86 -9.52 -12.73 25.34
N LEU A 87 -9.44 -13.95 25.91
CA LEU A 87 -8.19 -14.52 26.43
C LEU A 87 -7.17 -14.89 25.34
N SER A 88 -7.56 -14.96 24.07
CA SER A 88 -6.60 -15.12 22.97
C SER A 88 -5.63 -13.95 22.85
N TRP A 89 -6.00 -12.79 23.40
CA TRP A 89 -5.17 -11.60 23.43
C TRP A 89 -4.27 -11.51 24.68
N SER A 90 -4.18 -12.54 25.51
CA SER A 90 -3.43 -12.52 26.78
C SER A 90 -1.96 -12.13 26.61
N LEU A 91 -1.26 -12.74 25.64
CA LEU A 91 0.15 -12.46 25.39
C LEU A 91 0.37 -11.06 24.80
N ILE A 92 -0.56 -10.59 23.96
CA ILE A 92 -0.57 -9.21 23.44
C ILE A 92 -0.82 -8.20 24.57
N ALA A 93 -1.75 -8.50 25.49
CA ALA A 93 -2.05 -7.67 26.64
C ALA A 93 -0.81 -7.50 27.54
N ARG A 94 -0.10 -8.59 27.82
CA ARG A 94 1.17 -8.55 28.57
C ARG A 94 2.21 -7.63 27.90
N ALA A 95 2.35 -7.70 26.57
CA ALA A 95 3.32 -6.91 25.83
C ALA A 95 2.96 -5.42 25.72
N LEU A 96 1.67 -5.08 25.70
CA LEU A 96 1.21 -3.70 25.45
C LEU A 96 0.82 -2.91 26.70
N LYS A 97 0.47 -3.58 27.82
CA LYS A 97 -0.15 -2.95 29.00
C LYS A 97 0.69 -1.88 29.72
N ASP A 98 2.02 -1.90 29.52
CA ASP A 98 2.91 -0.88 30.10
C ASP A 98 2.69 0.52 29.50
N LYS A 99 2.22 0.59 28.25
CA LYS A 99 2.12 1.85 27.48
C LYS A 99 0.74 2.13 26.90
N HIS A 100 -0.14 1.13 26.88
CA HIS A 100 -1.46 1.21 26.24
C HIS A 100 -2.51 0.56 27.13
N ARG A 101 -3.77 0.95 26.94
CA ARG A 101 -4.93 0.29 27.57
C ARG A 101 -5.46 -0.78 26.64
N VAL A 102 -5.29 -2.04 26.99
CA VAL A 102 -5.81 -3.17 26.20
C VAL A 102 -7.19 -3.54 26.72
N VAL A 103 -8.15 -3.66 25.81
CA VAL A 103 -9.53 -4.08 26.10
C VAL A 103 -9.83 -5.28 25.20
N ALA A 104 -10.08 -6.44 25.79
CA ALA A 104 -10.37 -7.67 25.06
C ALA A 104 -11.72 -8.23 25.51
N PRO A 105 -12.82 -7.92 24.81
CA PRO A 105 -14.12 -8.49 25.09
C PRO A 105 -14.26 -9.92 24.55
N ASP A 106 -15.11 -10.70 25.22
CA ASP A 106 -15.75 -11.85 24.62
C ASP A 106 -16.93 -11.37 23.77
N LEU A 107 -16.93 -11.67 22.47
CA LEU A 107 -18.04 -11.33 21.58
C LEU A 107 -19.29 -12.16 21.92
N ARG A 108 -20.45 -11.77 21.36
CA ARG A 108 -21.73 -12.48 21.52
C ARG A 108 -21.54 -13.98 21.29
N CYS A 109 -22.13 -14.81 22.16
CA CYS A 109 -22.03 -16.28 22.15
C CYS A 109 -20.60 -16.85 22.31
N HIS A 110 -19.64 -16.04 22.72
CA HIS A 110 -18.27 -16.46 23.03
C HIS A 110 -17.95 -16.22 24.51
N GLY A 111 -17.02 -17.02 25.03
CA GLY A 111 -16.49 -16.87 26.40
C GLY A 111 -17.56 -16.74 27.49
N LEU A 112 -17.52 -15.67 28.28
CA LEU A 112 -18.47 -15.46 29.38
C LEU A 112 -19.57 -14.45 29.04
N THR A 113 -19.65 -14.00 27.78
CA THR A 113 -20.71 -13.09 27.33
C THR A 113 -22.04 -13.80 27.21
N VAL A 114 -23.09 -13.15 27.71
CA VAL A 114 -24.48 -13.65 27.68
C VAL A 114 -25.34 -12.67 26.91
N ALA A 115 -26.19 -13.17 26.02
CA ALA A 115 -27.12 -12.36 25.25
C ALA A 115 -28.51 -13.01 25.17
N GLU A 116 -29.56 -12.21 25.01
CA GLU A 116 -30.95 -12.69 24.86
C GLU A 116 -31.14 -13.46 23.54
N ASP A 117 -30.57 -12.92 22.44
CA ASP A 117 -30.52 -13.59 21.14
C ASP A 117 -29.13 -14.19 20.92
N GLU A 118 -29.04 -15.50 21.08
CA GLU A 118 -27.82 -16.29 20.84
C GLU A 118 -27.76 -16.92 19.44
N ALA A 119 -28.72 -16.63 18.56
CA ALA A 119 -28.82 -17.21 17.22
C ALA A 119 -28.31 -16.26 16.13
N ASP A 120 -28.34 -14.95 16.36
CA ASP A 120 -27.89 -13.95 15.38
C ASP A 120 -26.37 -13.68 15.48
N PHE A 121 -25.64 -14.13 14.45
CA PHE A 121 -24.22 -13.86 14.25
C PHE A 121 -23.96 -12.93 13.05
N SER A 122 -24.95 -12.17 12.59
CA SER A 122 -24.76 -11.24 11.46
C SER A 122 -23.67 -10.19 11.75
N ALA A 123 -23.01 -9.74 10.68
CA ALA A 123 -21.99 -8.70 10.78
C ALA A 123 -22.53 -7.43 11.45
N ASP A 124 -23.75 -7.04 11.10
CA ASP A 124 -24.43 -5.86 11.65
C ASP A 124 -24.66 -5.99 13.16
N THR A 125 -25.12 -7.15 13.63
CA THR A 125 -25.37 -7.36 15.06
C THR A 125 -24.08 -7.35 15.86
N LEU A 126 -23.07 -8.09 15.41
CA LEU A 126 -21.77 -8.16 16.09
C LEU A 126 -21.05 -6.81 16.07
N ALA A 127 -21.12 -6.06 14.98
CA ALA A 127 -20.51 -4.74 14.89
C ALA A 127 -21.28 -3.69 15.72
N GLY A 128 -22.61 -3.77 15.75
CA GLY A 128 -23.45 -2.97 16.65
C GLY A 128 -23.16 -3.23 18.12
N ASP A 129 -22.88 -4.48 18.48
CA ASP A 129 -22.48 -4.89 19.83
C ASP A 129 -21.13 -4.27 20.23
N VAL A 130 -20.13 -4.26 19.34
CA VAL A 130 -18.83 -3.61 19.57
C VAL A 130 -18.99 -2.11 19.82
N VAL A 131 -19.82 -1.44 19.02
CA VAL A 131 -20.12 -0.01 19.19
C VAL A 131 -20.84 0.26 20.52
N ALA A 132 -21.83 -0.57 20.87
CA ALA A 132 -22.57 -0.43 22.12
C ALA A 132 -21.67 -0.66 23.35
N LEU A 133 -20.82 -1.69 23.29
CA LEU A 133 -19.83 -1.97 24.31
C LEU A 133 -18.86 -0.79 24.48
N TRP A 134 -18.31 -0.27 23.38
CA TRP A 134 -17.41 0.88 23.42
C TRP A 134 -18.08 2.10 24.09
N ARG A 135 -19.36 2.36 23.79
CA ARG A 135 -20.13 3.42 24.45
C ARG A 135 -20.32 3.17 25.94
N ALA A 136 -20.65 1.94 26.33
CA ALA A 136 -20.83 1.56 27.74
C ALA A 136 -19.53 1.70 28.56
N LEU A 137 -18.38 1.52 27.92
CA LEU A 137 -17.06 1.66 28.54
C LEU A 137 -16.57 3.11 28.57
N PHE A 138 -16.79 3.90 27.51
CA PHE A 138 -16.07 5.17 27.31
C PHE A 138 -16.93 6.41 27.02
N ALA A 139 -18.22 6.29 26.69
CA ALA A 139 -19.05 7.45 26.29
C ALA A 139 -19.87 8.08 27.43
N GLY A 140 -19.77 7.58 28.66
CA GLY A 140 -20.57 8.00 29.81
C GLY A 140 -20.07 9.28 30.49
N GLY A 141 -20.39 10.44 29.91
CA GLY A 141 -20.14 11.78 30.48
C GLY A 141 -21.30 12.74 30.24
N GLY A 142 -22.53 12.34 30.56
CA GLY A 142 -23.71 13.20 30.44
C GLY A 142 -24.99 12.49 30.90
N ALA A 143 -25.48 12.88 32.09
CA ALA A 143 -26.82 12.65 32.63
C ALA A 143 -27.42 11.22 32.54
N ALA A 144 -27.33 10.45 33.63
CA ALA A 144 -28.39 9.53 34.03
C ALA A 144 -28.53 9.60 35.56
N GLY A 145 -29.75 9.89 36.00
CA GLY A 145 -30.09 10.13 37.40
C GLY A 145 -29.88 8.94 38.30
N SER A 146 -29.91 9.26 39.60
CA SER A 146 -30.14 8.33 40.69
C SER A 146 -31.20 7.29 40.35
N ASP A 147 -30.85 6.01 40.46
CA ASP A 147 -31.73 5.02 41.06
C ASP A 147 -30.88 3.93 41.69
N GLY A 148 -31.02 3.81 43.01
CA GLY A 148 -30.39 2.77 43.80
C GLY A 148 -31.15 1.46 43.67
N SER A 149 -30.44 0.38 43.41
CA SER A 149 -30.84 -0.93 43.91
C SER A 149 -29.61 -1.79 44.17
N THR A 150 -29.40 -2.09 45.44
CA THR A 150 -28.39 -3.02 45.95
C THR A 150 -28.92 -4.44 45.81
N GLY A 151 -28.30 -5.24 44.93
CA GLY A 151 -28.51 -6.68 44.83
C GLY A 151 -27.25 -7.43 45.23
N SER A 152 -27.24 -7.99 46.44
CA SER A 152 -26.18 -8.85 47.00
C SER A 152 -26.25 -10.26 46.43
N GLY A 153 -25.14 -10.82 45.95
CA GLY A 153 -25.05 -12.20 45.46
C GLY A 153 -23.63 -12.76 45.28
N GLY A 154 -23.03 -13.19 46.40
CA GLY A 154 -21.87 -14.07 46.62
C GLY A 154 -20.99 -14.65 45.49
N GLY A 155 -19.68 -14.39 45.59
CA GLY A 155 -18.68 -15.43 45.91
C GLY A 155 -17.79 -15.98 44.77
N GLY A 156 -16.55 -15.50 44.67
CA GLY A 156 -15.48 -16.20 43.94
C GLY A 156 -14.22 -15.40 43.56
N GLY A 157 -13.38 -15.07 44.55
CA GLY A 157 -11.92 -14.80 44.48
C GLY A 157 -11.31 -14.02 43.29
N GLY A 158 -10.89 -12.77 43.56
CA GLY A 158 -9.88 -12.03 42.78
C GLY A 158 -10.27 -10.58 42.48
N SER A 159 -9.51 -9.64 43.06
CA SER A 159 -9.69 -8.17 43.14
C SER A 159 -11.00 -7.68 43.78
N SER A 160 -10.93 -6.72 44.70
CA SER A 160 -12.14 -6.25 45.39
C SER A 160 -13.07 -5.59 44.37
N GLU A 161 -14.37 -5.84 44.47
CA GLU A 161 -15.39 -5.27 43.58
C GLU A 161 -15.32 -3.72 43.56
N ALA A 162 -14.81 -3.14 44.65
CA ALA A 162 -14.49 -1.72 44.76
C ALA A 162 -13.31 -1.27 43.88
N ASP A 163 -12.24 -2.06 43.76
CA ASP A 163 -11.09 -1.76 42.89
C ASP A 163 -11.49 -1.79 41.41
N VAL A 164 -12.36 -2.72 41.04
CA VAL A 164 -12.91 -2.85 39.68
C VAL A 164 -13.82 -1.66 39.34
N GLN A 165 -14.72 -1.28 40.25
CA GLN A 165 -15.57 -0.10 40.08
C GLN A 165 -14.74 1.19 40.02
N GLN A 166 -13.68 1.32 40.83
CA GLN A 166 -12.78 2.46 40.79
C GLN A 166 -11.98 2.51 39.47
N HIS A 167 -11.54 1.36 38.94
CA HIS A 167 -10.87 1.28 37.63
C HIS A 167 -11.81 1.66 36.47
N LEU A 168 -13.05 1.18 36.49
CA LEU A 168 -14.08 1.55 35.50
C LEU A 168 -14.46 3.03 35.58
N GLN A 169 -14.57 3.60 36.78
CA GLN A 169 -14.77 5.04 36.97
C GLN A 169 -13.61 5.85 36.39
N ARG A 170 -12.35 5.39 36.52
CA ARG A 170 -11.20 6.05 35.86
C ARG A 170 -11.27 5.96 34.33
N LEU A 171 -11.76 4.85 33.77
CA LEU A 171 -11.93 4.71 32.31
C LEU A 171 -13.01 5.65 31.75
N ARG A 172 -14.01 6.01 32.56
CA ARG A 172 -15.11 6.92 32.20
C ARG A 172 -14.82 8.40 32.48
N GLN A 173 -13.72 8.72 33.16
CA GLN A 173 -13.37 10.11 33.49
C GLN A 173 -12.63 10.78 32.32
N GLY A 174 -13.27 11.77 31.69
CA GLY A 174 -12.69 12.60 30.63
C GLY A 174 -13.25 12.31 29.23
N PRO A 175 -12.75 13.00 28.19
CA PRO A 175 -13.13 12.73 26.81
C PRO A 175 -12.74 11.29 26.41
N PRO A 176 -13.52 10.64 25.52
CA PRO A 176 -13.26 9.27 25.13
C PRO A 176 -11.84 9.13 24.57
N PRO A 177 -11.03 8.17 25.05
CA PRO A 177 -9.64 8.06 24.66
C PRO A 177 -9.50 7.60 23.20
N PRO A 178 -8.43 8.01 22.49
CA PRO A 178 -8.14 7.50 21.15
C PRO A 178 -8.12 5.97 21.14
N THR A 179 -8.95 5.38 20.30
CA THR A 179 -9.20 3.93 20.25
C THR A 179 -8.68 3.37 18.93
N VAL A 180 -7.86 2.33 18.99
CA VAL A 180 -7.43 1.53 17.85
C VAL A 180 -8.16 0.20 17.90
N LEU A 181 -8.91 -0.12 16.85
CA LEU A 181 -9.53 -1.43 16.70
C LEU A 181 -8.50 -2.43 16.18
N VAL A 182 -8.41 -3.60 16.81
CA VAL A 182 -7.56 -4.70 16.37
C VAL A 182 -8.44 -5.94 16.28
N GLY A 183 -8.44 -6.62 15.14
CA GLY A 183 -9.28 -7.81 14.97
C GLY A 183 -8.58 -8.94 14.20
N HIS A 184 -8.78 -10.18 14.65
CA HIS A 184 -8.29 -11.39 14.00
C HIS A 184 -9.45 -12.18 13.37
N SER A 185 -9.26 -12.69 12.14
CA SER A 185 -10.26 -13.54 11.46
C SER A 185 -11.66 -12.89 11.46
N MET A 186 -12.71 -13.58 11.94
CA MET A 186 -14.05 -13.01 12.17
C MET A 186 -14.00 -11.65 12.89
N GLY A 187 -13.22 -11.52 13.96
CA GLY A 187 -13.06 -10.27 14.70
C GLY A 187 -12.43 -9.14 13.86
N GLY A 188 -11.60 -9.48 12.88
CA GLY A 188 -11.06 -8.54 11.88
C GLY A 188 -12.15 -8.00 10.96
N ALA A 189 -13.03 -8.88 10.46
CA ALA A 189 -14.19 -8.46 9.68
C ALA A 189 -15.12 -7.55 10.51
N ILE A 190 -15.47 -7.97 11.73
CA ILE A 190 -16.33 -7.19 12.63
C ILE A 190 -15.70 -5.85 13.01
N ALA A 191 -14.37 -5.76 13.15
CA ALA A 191 -13.69 -4.49 13.39
C ALA A 191 -13.91 -3.49 12.23
N VAL A 192 -13.86 -3.96 10.99
CA VAL A 192 -14.09 -3.12 9.80
C VAL A 192 -15.55 -2.67 9.73
N HIS A 193 -16.50 -3.58 9.95
CA HIS A 193 -17.93 -3.25 10.02
C HIS A 193 -18.23 -2.24 11.13
N ALA A 194 -17.67 -2.43 12.33
CA ALA A 194 -17.84 -1.54 13.47
C ALA A 194 -17.24 -0.14 13.22
N ALA A 195 -16.10 -0.08 12.52
CA ALA A 195 -15.51 1.19 12.08
C ALA A 195 -16.38 1.88 11.03
N ALA A 196 -16.96 1.13 10.09
CA ALA A 196 -17.82 1.66 9.03
C ALA A 196 -19.17 2.18 9.55
N LEU A 197 -19.71 1.58 10.61
CA LEU A 197 -20.92 2.04 11.31
C LEU A 197 -20.78 3.45 11.93
N GLY A 198 -19.55 3.94 12.15
CA GLY A 198 -19.30 5.32 12.60
C GLY A 198 -19.69 5.60 14.06
N GLY A 199 -19.86 4.57 14.90
CA GLY A 199 -20.33 4.71 16.28
C GLY A 199 -19.26 4.93 17.36
N ILE A 200 -17.98 4.72 17.00
CA ILE A 200 -16.80 4.91 17.87
C ILE A 200 -16.20 6.29 17.58
N THR A 201 -16.53 7.29 18.39
CA THR A 201 -16.24 8.70 18.08
C THR A 201 -14.75 9.06 18.21
N SER A 202 -13.96 8.27 18.92
CA SER A 202 -12.52 8.46 19.08
C SER A 202 -11.68 7.42 18.31
N LEU A 203 -12.23 6.83 17.24
CA LEU A 203 -11.51 5.86 16.42
C LEU A 203 -10.28 6.50 15.76
N ALA A 204 -9.09 6.06 16.15
CA ALA A 204 -7.81 6.60 15.72
C ALA A 204 -7.07 5.69 14.72
N GLY A 205 -7.52 4.45 14.55
CA GLY A 205 -6.90 3.51 13.61
C GLY A 205 -7.52 2.12 13.67
N ILE A 206 -7.18 1.29 12.69
CA ILE A 206 -7.61 -0.11 12.63
C ILE A 206 -6.47 -1.04 12.20
N VAL A 207 -6.39 -2.20 12.82
CA VAL A 207 -5.45 -3.28 12.53
C VAL A 207 -6.25 -4.56 12.28
N VAL A 208 -6.11 -5.13 11.08
CA VAL A 208 -6.79 -6.38 10.71
C VAL A 208 -5.74 -7.47 10.55
N ILE A 209 -5.97 -8.65 11.15
CA ILE A 209 -5.01 -9.76 11.21
C ILE A 209 -5.57 -10.98 10.49
N ASP A 210 -4.86 -11.41 9.44
CA ASP A 210 -5.12 -12.58 8.60
C ASP A 210 -6.56 -12.65 8.05
N VAL A 211 -7.04 -11.52 7.51
CA VAL A 211 -8.33 -11.44 6.81
C VAL A 211 -8.18 -10.73 5.47
N VAL A 212 -8.50 -11.45 4.41
CA VAL A 212 -8.66 -10.89 3.06
C VAL A 212 -9.89 -11.53 2.44
N GLU A 213 -10.79 -10.71 1.87
CA GLU A 213 -12.09 -11.13 1.35
C GLU A 213 -11.97 -12.31 0.38
N GLY A 214 -11.14 -12.16 -0.67
CA GLY A 214 -11.00 -13.19 -1.70
C GLY A 214 -10.56 -14.56 -1.15
N THR A 215 -9.57 -14.58 -0.25
CA THR A 215 -9.10 -15.83 0.36
C THR A 215 -10.05 -16.36 1.43
N ALA A 216 -10.75 -15.48 2.16
CA ALA A 216 -11.69 -15.87 3.20
C ALA A 216 -12.90 -16.57 2.59
N LEU A 217 -13.50 -16.00 1.54
CA LEU A 217 -14.64 -16.59 0.82
C LEU A 217 -14.26 -17.93 0.17
N ALA A 218 -13.08 -18.02 -0.44
CA ALA A 218 -12.58 -19.28 -1.01
C ALA A 218 -12.33 -20.37 0.05
N SER A 219 -12.09 -19.98 1.30
CA SER A 219 -11.82 -20.91 2.41
C SER A 219 -13.08 -21.43 3.11
N LEU A 220 -14.23 -20.78 2.95
CA LEU A 220 -15.49 -21.15 3.64
C LEU A 220 -15.93 -22.61 3.42
N PRO A 221 -15.86 -23.18 2.19
CA PRO A 221 -16.24 -24.59 1.98
C PRO A 221 -15.36 -25.57 2.77
N TYR A 222 -14.08 -25.24 2.97
CA TYR A 222 -13.13 -26.07 3.71
C TYR A 222 -13.33 -25.98 5.23
N MET A 223 -13.85 -24.85 5.73
CA MET A 223 -14.10 -24.64 7.16
C MET A 223 -15.11 -25.64 7.73
N ALA A 224 -16.10 -26.06 6.95
CA ALA A 224 -17.03 -27.11 7.35
C ALA A 224 -16.28 -28.43 7.67
N GLY A 225 -15.34 -28.83 6.80
CA GLY A 225 -14.52 -30.02 7.01
C GLY A 225 -13.53 -29.89 8.17
N VAL A 226 -13.07 -28.68 8.51
CA VAL A 226 -12.25 -28.42 9.70
C VAL A 226 -13.07 -28.60 10.98
N LEU A 227 -14.30 -28.06 11.01
CA LEU A 227 -15.20 -28.22 12.16
C LEU A 227 -15.65 -29.68 12.36
N GLU A 228 -15.84 -30.44 11.27
CA GLU A 228 -16.16 -31.87 11.36
C GLU A 228 -15.04 -32.72 11.98
N LYS A 229 -13.78 -32.37 11.72
CA LYS A 229 -12.60 -33.05 12.28
C LYS A 229 -12.35 -32.70 13.76
N ARG A 230 -13.02 -31.67 14.28
CA ARG A 230 -12.86 -31.21 15.66
C ARG A 230 -13.45 -32.23 16.63
N PRO A 231 -12.72 -32.65 17.68
CA PRO A 231 -13.29 -33.50 18.72
C PRO A 231 -14.49 -32.80 19.35
N ARG A 232 -15.64 -33.48 19.39
CA ARG A 232 -16.86 -32.94 20.01
C ARG A 232 -16.76 -32.85 21.53
N ARG A 233 -15.89 -33.67 22.14
CA ARG A 233 -15.69 -33.77 23.58
C ARG A 233 -14.22 -34.01 23.90
N PHE A 234 -13.78 -33.52 25.05
CA PHE A 234 -12.49 -33.84 25.67
C PHE A 234 -12.70 -34.40 27.07
N ALA A 235 -11.92 -35.41 27.42
CA ALA A 235 -11.94 -36.01 28.75
C ALA A 235 -11.30 -35.08 29.82
N SER A 236 -10.34 -34.26 29.41
CA SER A 236 -9.66 -33.29 30.28
C SER A 236 -9.26 -32.04 29.50
N LEU A 237 -8.98 -30.94 30.22
CA LEU A 237 -8.40 -29.74 29.60
C LEU A 237 -7.03 -30.02 28.98
N GLN A 238 -6.23 -30.91 29.58
CA GLN A 238 -4.91 -31.28 29.05
C GLN A 238 -5.05 -31.92 27.67
N GLN A 239 -5.98 -32.86 27.50
CA GLN A 239 -6.24 -33.48 26.20
C GLN A 239 -6.65 -32.44 25.15
N ALA A 240 -7.40 -31.41 25.54
CA ALA A 240 -7.76 -30.33 24.63
C ALA A 240 -6.55 -29.50 24.19
N VAL A 241 -5.66 -29.17 25.13
CA VAL A 241 -4.41 -28.45 24.84
C VAL A 241 -3.49 -29.26 23.94
N ASP A 242 -3.29 -30.53 24.26
CA ASP A 242 -2.46 -31.44 23.45
C ASP A 242 -3.01 -31.51 22.02
N TRP A 243 -4.33 -31.67 21.87
CA TRP A 243 -4.99 -31.63 20.56
C TRP A 243 -4.82 -30.29 19.84
N ALA A 244 -4.91 -29.15 20.54
CA ALA A 244 -4.77 -27.82 19.93
C ALA A 244 -3.34 -27.58 19.40
N VAL A 245 -2.33 -28.08 20.11
CA VAL A 245 -0.93 -28.03 19.67
C VAL A 245 -0.68 -28.99 18.51
N ASP A 246 -1.12 -30.26 18.63
CA ASP A 246 -0.90 -31.30 17.62
C ASP A 246 -1.64 -31.02 16.31
N SER A 247 -2.84 -30.45 16.38
CA SER A 247 -3.62 -30.06 15.19
C SER A 247 -3.09 -28.78 14.51
N GLY A 248 -2.14 -28.09 15.13
CA GLY A 248 -1.61 -26.81 14.66
C GLY A 248 -2.58 -25.64 14.83
N MET A 249 -3.61 -25.77 15.69
CA MET A 249 -4.52 -24.67 16.05
C MET A 249 -3.78 -23.55 16.78
N CYS A 250 -2.82 -23.91 17.64
CA CYS A 250 -1.96 -22.97 18.35
C CYS A 250 -0.55 -23.56 18.47
N LYS A 251 0.49 -22.83 18.05
CA LYS A 251 1.88 -23.30 18.09
C LYS A 251 2.53 -23.11 19.47
N ARG A 252 2.02 -22.17 20.28
CA ARG A 252 2.59 -21.84 21.60
C ARG A 252 1.79 -22.47 22.73
N GLN A 253 2.48 -23.27 23.54
CA GLN A 253 1.88 -23.89 24.72
C GLN A 253 1.35 -22.86 25.73
N GLU A 254 2.09 -21.77 25.99
CA GLU A 254 1.67 -20.71 26.91
C GLU A 254 0.33 -20.08 26.48
N ALA A 255 0.15 -19.81 25.18
CA ALA A 255 -1.08 -19.28 24.63
C ALA A 255 -2.23 -20.28 24.78
N ALA A 256 -2.00 -21.55 24.44
CA ALA A 256 -3.00 -22.61 24.56
C ALA A 256 -3.45 -22.82 26.02
N HIS A 257 -2.55 -22.74 26.99
CA HIS A 257 -2.87 -22.93 28.41
C HIS A 257 -3.73 -21.80 29.02
N VAL A 258 -3.73 -20.60 28.41
CA VAL A 258 -4.56 -19.47 28.86
C VAL A 258 -5.84 -19.30 28.03
N SER A 259 -5.78 -19.42 26.71
CA SER A 259 -6.90 -19.11 25.81
C SER A 259 -7.89 -20.28 25.67
N LEU A 260 -7.39 -21.50 25.50
CA LEU A 260 -8.20 -22.68 25.17
C LEU A 260 -9.21 -23.06 26.27
N PRO A 261 -8.89 -23.03 27.58
CA PRO A 261 -9.85 -23.37 28.63
C PRO A 261 -11.13 -22.52 28.59
N ALA A 262 -11.03 -21.25 28.18
CA ALA A 262 -12.20 -20.37 28.06
C ALA A 262 -13.08 -20.68 26.84
N MET A 263 -12.53 -21.33 25.81
CA MET A 263 -13.27 -21.82 24.64
C MET A 263 -14.09 -23.08 24.94
N LEU A 264 -13.91 -23.67 26.13
CA LEU A 264 -14.58 -24.89 26.57
C LEU A 264 -15.54 -24.61 27.74
N ARG A 265 -16.51 -25.52 27.91
CA ARG A 265 -17.38 -25.57 29.08
C ARG A 265 -17.52 -27.01 29.56
N ARG A 266 -17.67 -27.19 30.87
CA ARG A 266 -17.93 -28.51 31.46
C ARG A 266 -19.40 -28.86 31.28
N GLU A 267 -19.67 -30.09 30.86
CA GLU A 267 -21.03 -30.61 30.79
C GLU A 267 -21.60 -30.79 32.21
N PRO A 268 -22.84 -30.34 32.49
CA PRO A 268 -23.44 -30.51 33.80
C PRO A 268 -23.63 -32.00 34.13
N PRO A 269 -23.28 -32.45 35.36
CA PRO A 269 -23.51 -33.83 35.75
C PRO A 269 -25.01 -34.05 36.01
N GLY A 270 -25.73 -34.58 35.01
CA GLY A 270 -27.11 -35.10 35.21
C GLY A 270 -28.21 -34.65 34.24
N GLY A 271 -27.99 -34.65 32.92
CA GLY A 271 -29.07 -34.59 31.90
C GLY A 271 -29.16 -35.91 31.11
N PRO A 272 -30.35 -36.40 30.74
CA PRO A 272 -30.62 -37.84 30.60
C PRO A 272 -30.00 -38.47 29.35
N THR A 273 -29.51 -39.70 29.56
CA THR A 273 -29.21 -40.69 28.53
C THR A 273 -30.49 -41.19 27.85
N GLY A 274 -30.62 -40.99 26.54
CA GLY A 274 -31.47 -41.81 25.67
C GLY A 274 -32.78 -41.19 25.16
N GLY A 275 -32.84 -40.97 23.84
CA GLY A 275 -33.96 -41.28 22.93
C GLY A 275 -35.32 -40.59 23.08
N GLY A 276 -35.65 -39.73 22.10
CA GLY A 276 -37.00 -39.67 21.50
C GLY A 276 -37.73 -38.32 21.47
N ALA A 277 -37.77 -37.70 20.27
CA ALA A 277 -38.87 -36.93 19.64
C ALA A 277 -39.34 -35.59 20.26
N GLU A 278 -39.74 -34.53 19.54
CA GLU A 278 -39.76 -34.13 18.13
C GLU A 278 -40.20 -32.64 18.04
N ALA A 279 -40.09 -32.06 16.83
CA ALA A 279 -40.60 -30.78 16.30
C ALA A 279 -39.65 -29.56 16.42
N ALA A 280 -39.20 -28.90 15.36
CA ALA A 280 -39.53 -28.97 13.93
C ALA A 280 -38.36 -28.42 13.08
N GLY A 281 -38.19 -28.92 11.85
CA GLY A 281 -37.49 -28.20 10.77
C GLY A 281 -36.23 -28.83 10.15
N GLY A 282 -36.36 -30.01 9.53
CA GLY A 282 -35.68 -30.43 8.29
C GLY A 282 -34.15 -30.27 8.14
N VAL A 283 -33.43 -31.38 8.31
CA VAL A 283 -32.08 -31.57 7.74
C VAL A 283 -32.21 -31.65 6.21
N VAL A 284 -31.71 -30.64 5.49
CA VAL A 284 -31.55 -30.73 4.03
C VAL A 284 -30.29 -31.55 3.73
N ARG A 285 -30.53 -32.77 3.25
CA ARG A 285 -29.55 -33.64 2.60
C ARG A 285 -29.25 -33.07 1.21
N LEU A 286 -28.04 -32.57 0.98
CA LEU A 286 -27.59 -32.22 -0.38
C LEU A 286 -27.48 -33.51 -1.21
N VAL A 287 -28.42 -33.69 -2.14
CA VAL A 287 -28.37 -34.71 -3.20
C VAL A 287 -27.79 -34.05 -4.46
N PRO A 288 -26.84 -34.68 -5.18
CA PRO A 288 -26.33 -34.16 -6.43
C PRO A 288 -27.23 -34.56 -7.63
N GLY A 289 -27.53 -33.60 -8.50
CA GLY A 289 -28.26 -33.74 -9.76
C GLY A 289 -29.63 -33.05 -9.71
N GLY A 290 -30.01 -32.14 -10.61
CA GLY A 290 -29.50 -31.73 -11.91
C GLY A 290 -30.74 -31.39 -12.74
N LEU A 291 -30.88 -30.14 -13.21
CA LEU A 291 -31.75 -29.74 -14.32
C LEU A 291 -31.23 -28.40 -14.88
N ALA A 292 -31.33 -28.31 -16.21
CA ALA A 292 -30.51 -27.56 -17.15
C ALA A 292 -30.73 -26.03 -17.19
N PRO A 293 -29.85 -25.26 -17.87
CA PRO A 293 -29.82 -23.81 -17.86
C PRO A 293 -30.79 -23.21 -18.89
N LEU A 294 -31.37 -22.05 -18.56
CA LEU A 294 -31.96 -21.16 -19.55
C LEU A 294 -30.91 -20.11 -19.93
N ALA A 295 -30.54 -20.15 -21.21
CA ALA A 295 -29.70 -19.18 -21.87
C ALA A 295 -30.42 -17.82 -21.95
N GLU A 296 -29.71 -16.75 -21.61
CA GLU A 296 -29.83 -15.49 -22.33
C GLU A 296 -28.43 -14.99 -22.66
N GLU A 297 -28.27 -14.66 -23.94
CA GLU A 297 -27.05 -14.35 -24.65
C GLU A 297 -26.57 -12.93 -24.31
N GLY A 298 -25.27 -12.77 -24.11
CA GLY A 298 -24.58 -11.48 -24.01
C GLY A 298 -23.10 -11.69 -24.32
N GLU A 299 -22.71 -11.22 -25.50
CA GLU A 299 -21.52 -11.61 -26.27
C GLU A 299 -20.16 -11.37 -25.58
N GLU A 300 -19.20 -12.23 -25.97
CA GLU A 300 -17.83 -12.42 -25.49
C GLU A 300 -16.85 -11.31 -25.94
N GLU A 301 -15.83 -11.04 -25.12
CA GLU A 301 -14.49 -10.67 -25.57
C GLU A 301 -13.49 -11.65 -24.91
N GLU A 302 -13.32 -12.83 -25.52
CA GLU A 302 -12.22 -13.76 -25.26
C GLU A 302 -11.09 -13.52 -26.28
N ASP A 303 -9.90 -13.17 -25.77
CA ASP A 303 -8.62 -13.60 -26.37
C ASP A 303 -7.52 -13.38 -25.32
N GLY A 304 -7.27 -14.40 -24.47
CA GLY A 304 -6.23 -14.36 -23.44
C GLY A 304 -6.33 -15.39 -22.30
N ALA A 305 -7.47 -16.08 -22.16
CA ALA A 305 -7.73 -16.99 -21.05
C ALA A 305 -7.12 -18.40 -21.21
N GLU A 306 -6.96 -18.91 -22.43
CA GLU A 306 -6.50 -20.29 -22.66
C GLU A 306 -5.02 -20.52 -22.29
N ALA A 307 -4.16 -19.52 -22.44
CA ALA A 307 -2.74 -19.66 -22.11
C ALA A 307 -2.49 -19.75 -20.59
N ALA A 308 -3.33 -19.08 -19.78
CA ALA A 308 -3.24 -19.10 -18.32
C ALA A 308 -3.80 -20.41 -17.72
N ALA A 309 -4.87 -20.94 -18.30
CA ALA A 309 -5.48 -22.21 -17.89
C ALA A 309 -4.55 -23.42 -18.16
N ALA A 310 -3.86 -23.43 -19.30
CA ALA A 310 -2.89 -24.47 -19.64
C ALA A 310 -1.66 -24.49 -18.69
N GLN A 311 -1.22 -23.31 -18.25
CA GLN A 311 -0.10 -23.17 -17.30
C GLN A 311 -0.49 -23.63 -15.88
N GLN A 312 -1.73 -23.36 -15.45
CA GLN A 312 -2.25 -23.83 -14.16
C GLN A 312 -2.46 -25.35 -14.12
N GLN A 313 -2.91 -25.96 -15.22
CA GLN A 313 -3.06 -27.42 -15.29
C GLN A 313 -1.70 -28.16 -15.28
N GLN A 314 -0.68 -27.63 -15.96
CA GLN A 314 0.67 -28.21 -15.90
C GLN A 314 1.32 -28.07 -14.51
N GLN A 315 1.09 -26.97 -13.79
CA GLN A 315 1.57 -26.81 -12.41
C GLN A 315 0.83 -27.71 -11.42
N GLN A 316 -0.48 -27.94 -11.60
CA GLN A 316 -1.23 -28.87 -10.76
C GLN A 316 -0.82 -30.33 -10.98
N GLN A 317 -0.49 -30.75 -12.21
CA GLN A 317 0.02 -32.09 -12.47
C GLN A 317 1.44 -32.30 -11.88
N GLN A 318 2.29 -31.27 -11.88
CA GLN A 318 3.60 -31.34 -11.23
C GLN A 318 3.50 -31.40 -9.69
N GLN A 319 2.51 -30.72 -9.08
CA GLN A 319 2.26 -30.80 -7.64
C GLN A 319 1.68 -32.15 -7.21
N GLN A 320 0.84 -32.79 -8.03
CA GLN A 320 0.32 -34.13 -7.74
C GLN A 320 1.39 -35.22 -7.85
N GLN A 321 2.38 -35.09 -8.76
CA GLN A 321 3.50 -36.03 -8.84
C GLN A 321 4.50 -35.88 -7.67
N GLN A 322 4.61 -34.70 -7.06
CA GLN A 322 5.50 -34.48 -5.90
C GLN A 322 4.89 -34.97 -4.57
N GLN A 323 3.57 -35.14 -4.48
CA GLN A 323 2.90 -35.65 -3.27
C GLN A 323 2.87 -37.18 -3.15
N GLN A 324 3.33 -37.94 -4.16
CA GLN A 324 3.36 -39.41 -4.11
C GLN A 324 4.66 -40.03 -3.56
N VAL A 325 5.65 -39.23 -3.12
CA VAL A 325 6.98 -39.76 -2.71
C VAL A 325 7.21 -39.80 -1.19
N GLN A 326 6.22 -39.47 -0.35
CA GLN A 326 6.35 -39.62 1.11
C GLN A 326 5.18 -40.39 1.73
N GLN A 327 5.31 -41.72 1.73
CA GLN A 327 4.65 -42.59 2.70
C GLN A 327 5.70 -43.11 3.69
N PRO A 328 5.53 -42.94 5.01
CA PRO A 328 6.09 -43.86 5.97
C PRO A 328 5.14 -45.04 6.22
N ALA A 329 5.77 -46.19 6.47
CA ALA A 329 5.17 -47.52 6.54
C ALA A 329 4.19 -47.73 7.71
N ALA A 330 3.31 -48.70 7.51
CA ALA A 330 2.37 -49.23 8.49
C ALA A 330 3.04 -49.93 9.69
N GLY A 331 2.39 -49.83 10.84
CA GLY A 331 2.68 -50.53 12.11
C GLY A 331 2.57 -49.53 13.27
N THR A 332 1.69 -49.62 14.27
CA THR A 332 1.10 -50.79 14.92
C THR A 332 -0.19 -50.30 15.61
N GLN A 333 -1.29 -51.02 15.46
CA GLN A 333 -2.46 -50.85 16.32
C GLN A 333 -2.05 -51.16 17.76
N GLN A 334 -2.11 -50.19 18.68
CA GLN A 334 -2.04 -50.47 20.10
C GLN A 334 -3.32 -50.02 20.80
N ALA A 335 -3.86 -51.00 21.52
CA ALA A 335 -5.15 -51.01 22.19
C ALA A 335 -5.24 -49.98 23.31
N ALA A 336 -6.47 -49.53 23.54
CA ALA A 336 -6.88 -48.73 24.69
C ALA A 336 -6.53 -49.44 26.01
N PRO A 337 -5.97 -48.75 27.02
CA PRO A 337 -5.99 -49.26 28.38
C PRO A 337 -7.35 -48.96 29.01
N SER A 338 -8.05 -50.03 29.37
CA SER A 338 -9.13 -50.02 30.34
C SER A 338 -8.54 -49.94 31.76
N GLY A 339 -8.97 -48.97 32.55
CA GLY A 339 -8.67 -48.96 33.98
C GLY A 339 -8.98 -47.64 34.68
N GLY A 340 -9.92 -47.68 35.64
CA GLY A 340 -9.97 -46.78 36.79
C GLY A 340 -10.97 -45.63 36.70
N GLY A 341 -12.09 -45.77 37.40
CA GLY A 341 -13.19 -44.82 37.43
C GLY A 341 -12.89 -43.52 38.17
N GLY A 342 -13.51 -42.46 37.65
CA GLY A 342 -13.71 -41.17 38.30
C GLY A 342 -14.73 -40.42 37.46
N GLY A 343 -16.00 -40.41 37.90
CA GLY A 343 -17.08 -39.71 37.21
C GLY A 343 -16.86 -38.20 37.20
N GLY A 344 -16.20 -37.69 36.15
CA GLY A 344 -16.00 -36.27 35.89
C GLY A 344 -16.55 -35.92 34.51
N GLY A 345 -17.52 -35.01 34.44
CA GLY A 345 -18.16 -34.59 33.19
C GLY A 345 -17.16 -34.11 32.13
N GLY A 346 -17.42 -34.44 30.87
CA GLY A 346 -16.57 -34.08 29.74
C GLY A 346 -16.59 -32.57 29.44
N TRP A 347 -15.57 -32.11 28.71
CA TRP A 347 -15.47 -30.75 28.19
C TRP A 347 -15.97 -30.68 26.77
N VAL A 348 -16.81 -29.69 26.47
CA VAL A 348 -17.35 -29.44 25.12
C VAL A 348 -17.04 -28.01 24.70
N TRP A 349 -17.02 -27.77 23.39
CA TRP A 349 -16.88 -26.42 22.86
C TRP A 349 -18.00 -25.53 23.36
N ARG A 350 -17.61 -24.35 23.83
CA ARG A 350 -18.54 -23.38 24.38
C ARG A 350 -19.38 -22.74 23.29
N THR A 351 -18.74 -22.31 22.22
CA THR A 351 -19.41 -21.63 21.10
C THR A 351 -19.76 -22.65 20.01
N PRO A 352 -21.05 -22.79 19.65
CA PRO A 352 -21.48 -23.65 18.55
C PRO A 352 -21.24 -22.93 17.22
N LEU A 353 -19.97 -22.90 16.79
CA LEU A 353 -19.55 -22.13 15.60
C LEU A 353 -20.27 -22.60 14.33
N GLU A 354 -20.75 -23.84 14.30
CA GLU A 354 -21.54 -24.40 13.20
C GLU A 354 -22.84 -23.62 12.96
N ARG A 355 -23.45 -23.06 14.02
CA ARG A 355 -24.67 -22.24 13.91
C ARG A 355 -24.42 -20.90 13.24
N SER A 356 -23.17 -20.43 13.23
CA SER A 356 -22.79 -19.17 12.58
C SER A 356 -22.54 -19.32 11.07
N ALA A 357 -22.51 -20.55 10.54
CA ALA A 357 -22.22 -20.83 9.13
C ALA A 357 -23.05 -20.03 8.11
N PRO A 358 -24.37 -19.79 8.31
CA PRO A 358 -25.16 -18.97 7.40
C PRO A 358 -24.71 -17.51 7.30
N PHE A 359 -23.95 -17.01 8.27
CA PHE A 359 -23.53 -15.60 8.34
C PHE A 359 -22.12 -15.37 7.83
N TRP A 360 -21.34 -16.43 7.58
CA TRP A 360 -19.93 -16.32 7.21
C TRP A 360 -19.71 -15.52 5.93
N GLU A 361 -20.55 -15.72 4.92
CA GLU A 361 -20.46 -14.95 3.67
C GLU A 361 -20.66 -13.45 3.94
N GLY A 362 -21.67 -13.09 4.73
CA GLY A 362 -21.96 -11.71 5.10
C GLY A 362 -20.87 -11.02 5.95
N TRP A 363 -19.99 -11.78 6.61
CA TRP A 363 -18.84 -11.20 7.31
C TRP A 363 -17.79 -10.65 6.33
N TYR A 364 -17.54 -11.38 5.25
CA TYR A 364 -16.39 -11.12 4.36
C TYR A 364 -16.77 -10.46 3.04
N GLN A 365 -18.02 -10.58 2.58
CA GLN A 365 -18.46 -9.99 1.31
C GLN A 365 -18.35 -8.46 1.33
N GLY A 366 -17.62 -7.90 0.36
CA GLY A 366 -17.35 -6.46 0.26
C GLY A 366 -16.40 -5.90 1.33
N LEU A 367 -15.78 -6.75 2.14
CA LEU A 367 -14.93 -6.35 3.26
C LEU A 367 -13.69 -5.59 2.80
N SER A 368 -13.06 -5.99 1.69
CA SER A 368 -11.84 -5.35 1.19
C SER A 368 -12.10 -3.91 0.75
N ASP A 369 -13.22 -3.67 0.06
CA ASP A 369 -13.63 -2.32 -0.33
C ASP A 369 -14.06 -1.47 0.88
N MET A 370 -14.75 -2.08 1.85
CA MET A 370 -15.15 -1.38 3.08
C MET A 370 -13.92 -0.94 3.89
N PHE A 371 -12.94 -1.84 4.06
CA PHE A 371 -11.68 -1.55 4.72
C PHE A 371 -10.94 -0.39 4.04
N LEU A 372 -10.86 -0.39 2.70
CA LEU A 372 -10.19 0.67 1.96
C LEU A 372 -10.92 2.03 2.00
N LYS A 373 -12.23 2.05 2.25
CA LYS A 373 -13.04 3.28 2.37
C LYS A 373 -12.95 3.95 3.74
N LEU A 374 -12.50 3.23 4.78
CA LEU A 374 -12.33 3.82 6.11
C LEU A 374 -11.34 4.99 6.07
N SER A 375 -11.69 6.12 6.69
CA SER A 375 -10.88 7.35 6.72
C SER A 375 -9.75 7.34 7.74
N VAL A 376 -9.64 6.29 8.57
CA VAL A 376 -8.61 6.16 9.62
C VAL A 376 -7.35 5.45 9.10
N PRO A 377 -6.17 5.62 9.75
CA PRO A 377 -4.99 4.82 9.46
C PRO A 377 -5.25 3.32 9.61
N LYS A 378 -4.67 2.52 8.72
CA LYS A 378 -4.96 1.09 8.55
C LYS A 378 -3.70 0.25 8.49
N VAL A 379 -3.69 -0.87 9.20
CA VAL A 379 -2.67 -1.93 9.10
C VAL A 379 -3.34 -3.24 8.77
N LEU A 380 -2.72 -4.01 7.88
CA LEU A 380 -3.11 -5.37 7.56
C LEU A 380 -1.93 -6.30 7.86
N VAL A 381 -2.10 -7.18 8.84
CA VAL A 381 -1.11 -8.20 9.23
C VAL A 381 -1.46 -9.50 8.51
N LEU A 382 -0.51 -10.07 7.77
CA LEU A 382 -0.69 -11.27 6.97
C LEU A 382 0.43 -12.28 7.24
N VAL A 383 0.12 -13.56 7.09
CA VAL A 383 1.16 -14.61 7.10
C VAL A 383 1.94 -14.64 5.78
N GLY A 384 1.32 -14.28 4.64
CA GLY A 384 1.97 -14.23 3.33
C GLY A 384 1.43 -13.13 2.42
N THR A 385 2.25 -12.68 1.46
CA THR A 385 1.86 -11.67 0.45
C THR A 385 0.94 -12.22 -0.64
N ASP A 386 0.93 -13.53 -0.81
CA ASP A 386 0.12 -14.30 -1.75
C ASP A 386 -1.39 -14.29 -1.42
N ARG A 387 -1.76 -13.78 -0.24
CA ARG A 387 -3.14 -13.74 0.23
C ARG A 387 -3.92 -12.47 -0.13
N LEU A 388 -3.29 -11.49 -0.78
CA LEU A 388 -3.98 -10.25 -1.14
C LEU A 388 -4.89 -10.45 -2.36
N ASP A 389 -6.16 -10.04 -2.22
CA ASP A 389 -7.09 -9.99 -3.33
C ASP A 389 -6.83 -8.77 -4.22
N ARG A 390 -7.54 -8.69 -5.35
CA ARG A 390 -7.36 -7.60 -6.32
C ARG A 390 -7.59 -6.20 -5.69
N PRO A 391 -8.68 -5.94 -4.94
CA PRO A 391 -8.89 -4.64 -4.29
C PRO A 391 -7.77 -4.27 -3.31
N LEU A 392 -7.36 -5.17 -2.41
CA LEU A 392 -6.31 -4.87 -1.43
C LEU A 392 -4.94 -4.77 -2.09
N THR A 393 -4.66 -5.52 -3.15
CA THR A 393 -3.43 -5.34 -3.95
C THR A 393 -3.39 -3.94 -4.55
N ILE A 394 -4.49 -3.47 -5.16
CA ILE A 394 -4.59 -2.11 -5.69
C ILE A 394 -4.43 -1.09 -4.54
N GLY A 395 -5.12 -1.30 -3.42
CA GLY A 395 -5.06 -0.42 -2.25
C GLY A 395 -3.66 -0.32 -1.64
N GLN A 396 -2.93 -1.44 -1.58
CA GLN A 396 -1.54 -1.49 -1.11
C GLN A 396 -0.60 -0.76 -2.07
N MET A 397 -0.72 -1.02 -3.37
CA MET A 397 0.06 -0.30 -4.39
C MET A 397 -0.21 1.21 -4.40
N GLN A 398 -1.40 1.62 -3.95
CA GLN A 398 -1.78 3.03 -3.74
C GLN A 398 -1.38 3.59 -2.36
N GLY A 399 -0.76 2.78 -1.49
CA GLY A 399 -0.34 3.21 -0.15
C GLY A 399 -1.49 3.46 0.84
N ARG A 400 -2.69 2.92 0.61
CA ARG A 400 -3.88 3.19 1.44
C ARG A 400 -3.85 2.53 2.82
N PHE A 401 -3.04 1.51 3.01
CA PHE A 401 -2.84 0.82 4.28
C PHE A 401 -1.41 0.26 4.36
N GLN A 402 -0.94 -0.04 5.57
CA GLN A 402 0.37 -0.63 5.79
C GLN A 402 0.26 -2.16 5.90
N PRO A 403 0.91 -2.94 5.01
CA PRO A 403 1.02 -4.39 5.18
C PRO A 403 2.13 -4.73 6.19
N VAL A 404 1.91 -5.73 7.03
CA VAL A 404 2.90 -6.36 7.92
C VAL A 404 2.88 -7.85 7.66
N LEU A 405 4.04 -8.45 7.43
CA LEU A 405 4.16 -9.87 7.09
C LEU A 405 4.80 -10.66 8.24
N LEU A 406 4.11 -11.69 8.72
CA LEU A 406 4.55 -12.59 9.79
C LEU A 406 4.47 -14.05 9.30
N PRO A 407 5.44 -14.51 8.49
CA PRO A 407 5.35 -15.78 7.76
C PRO A 407 5.54 -17.03 8.61
N GLN A 408 5.97 -16.90 9.86
CA GLN A 408 6.16 -18.05 10.74
C GLN A 408 4.90 -18.40 11.53
N ALA A 409 3.89 -17.52 11.52
CA ALA A 409 2.60 -17.75 12.17
C ALA A 409 1.73 -18.79 11.44
N GLY A 410 0.89 -19.49 12.20
CA GLY A 410 -0.18 -20.36 11.71
C GLY A 410 -1.50 -19.60 11.59
N HIS A 411 -2.60 -20.22 12.05
CA HIS A 411 -3.94 -19.65 11.91
C HIS A 411 -4.21 -18.49 12.87
N ALA A 412 -3.69 -18.55 14.10
CA ALA A 412 -3.85 -17.51 15.12
C ALA A 412 -2.55 -16.73 15.29
N VAL A 413 -2.26 -15.82 14.35
CA VAL A 413 -1.00 -15.04 14.31
C VAL A 413 -0.64 -14.36 15.63
N HIS A 414 -1.65 -13.85 16.34
CA HIS A 414 -1.50 -13.15 17.61
C HIS A 414 -1.23 -14.10 18.80
N GLU A 415 -1.53 -15.40 18.68
CA GLU A 415 -1.16 -16.43 19.67
C GLU A 415 0.20 -17.08 19.32
N ASP A 416 0.51 -17.23 18.03
CA ASP A 416 1.74 -17.87 17.55
C ASP A 416 2.97 -16.93 17.60
N GLU A 417 2.80 -15.68 17.17
CA GLU A 417 3.83 -14.63 17.15
C GLU A 417 3.37 -13.37 17.93
N PRO A 418 3.11 -13.47 19.25
CA PRO A 418 2.57 -12.38 20.06
C PRO A 418 3.51 -11.18 20.16
N GLU A 419 4.83 -11.38 20.30
CA GLU A 419 5.78 -10.27 20.43
C GLU A 419 5.83 -9.46 19.13
N ALA A 420 5.98 -10.12 17.98
CA ALA A 420 6.02 -9.45 16.68
C ALA A 420 4.69 -8.75 16.35
N THR A 421 3.56 -9.37 16.71
CA THR A 421 2.23 -8.76 16.55
C THR A 421 2.07 -7.54 17.45
N ALA A 422 2.51 -7.61 18.71
CA ALA A 422 2.46 -6.48 19.64
C ALA A 422 3.37 -5.33 19.19
N ASP A 423 4.58 -5.64 18.70
CA ASP A 423 5.51 -4.66 18.14
C ASP A 423 4.93 -3.96 16.91
N ALA A 424 4.23 -4.69 16.03
CA ALA A 424 3.54 -4.12 14.88
C ALA A 424 2.43 -3.13 15.32
N ILE A 425 1.63 -3.49 16.33
CA ILE A 425 0.57 -2.63 16.89
C ILE A 425 1.19 -1.40 17.57
N ALA A 426 2.23 -1.57 18.39
CA ALA A 426 2.90 -0.47 19.09
C ALA A 426 3.61 0.48 18.12
N ALA A 427 4.27 -0.05 17.09
CA ALA A 427 4.91 0.74 16.04
C ALA A 427 3.87 1.54 15.24
N PHE A 428 2.71 0.94 14.95
CA PHE A 428 1.59 1.63 14.30
C PHE A 428 1.07 2.80 15.16
N ILE A 429 0.77 2.55 16.43
CA ILE A 429 0.28 3.58 17.37
C ILE A 429 1.29 4.74 17.46
N LYS A 430 2.58 4.42 17.60
CA LYS A 430 3.67 5.40 17.68
C LYS A 430 3.81 6.19 16.38
N ARG A 431 3.74 5.53 15.22
CA ARG A 431 3.90 6.16 13.90
C ARG A 431 2.82 7.20 13.62
N PHE A 432 1.58 6.91 13.97
CA PHE A 432 0.45 7.82 13.76
C PHE A 432 0.17 8.73 14.96
N ARG A 433 1.02 8.68 15.99
CA ARG A 433 0.93 9.49 17.22
C ARG A 433 -0.46 9.42 17.87
N ASN A 434 -1.09 8.25 17.80
CA ASN A 434 -2.43 8.02 18.32
C ASN A 434 -2.43 8.20 19.85
N GLY A 435 -3.00 9.30 20.35
CA GLY A 435 -3.00 9.63 21.77
C GLY A 435 -1.92 10.58 22.26
N GLU A 436 -1.06 11.11 21.38
CA GLU A 436 -0.15 12.21 21.74
C GLU A 436 -0.77 13.57 21.40
N PRO A 437 -0.48 14.64 22.18
CA PRO A 437 -0.86 15.98 21.78
C PRO A 437 -0.23 16.34 20.42
N PRO A 438 -0.91 17.19 19.61
CA PRO A 438 -0.35 17.68 18.36
C PRO A 438 1.06 18.23 18.61
N LEU A 439 1.99 18.00 17.68
CA LEU A 439 3.38 18.43 17.81
C LEU A 439 3.36 19.93 18.11
N GLN A 440 3.73 20.32 19.34
CA GLN A 440 4.01 21.71 19.65
C GLN A 440 5.30 22.04 18.91
N ILE A 441 5.17 22.48 17.66
CA ILE A 441 6.24 23.18 16.98
C ILE A 441 6.56 24.38 17.89
N PRO A 442 7.79 24.51 18.42
CA PRO A 442 8.13 25.61 19.30
C PRO A 442 7.78 26.90 18.58
N ARG A 443 6.82 27.66 19.10
CA ARG A 443 6.61 29.03 18.60
C ARG A 443 7.90 29.78 18.89
N PRO A 444 8.47 30.52 17.91
CA PRO A 444 9.65 31.31 18.16
C PRO A 444 9.36 32.25 19.33
N THR A 445 10.28 32.28 20.31
CA THR A 445 10.20 33.18 21.46
C THR A 445 9.96 34.60 20.94
N PRO A 446 8.89 35.30 21.36
CA PRO A 446 8.59 36.63 20.84
C PRO A 446 9.77 37.55 21.20
N GLY A 447 10.52 37.96 20.17
CA GLY A 447 11.68 38.85 20.31
C GLY A 447 13.01 38.35 19.76
N LEU A 448 13.16 37.07 19.40
CA LEU A 448 14.35 36.58 18.69
C LEU A 448 14.13 36.58 17.18
N ARG A 449 14.75 37.56 16.51
CA ARG A 449 14.82 37.58 15.04
C ARG A 449 15.65 36.37 14.55
N PRO A 450 15.28 35.72 13.44
CA PRO A 450 16.13 34.71 12.82
C PRO A 450 17.46 35.37 12.42
N VAL A 451 18.56 34.89 12.98
CA VAL A 451 19.89 35.21 12.47
C VAL A 451 20.05 34.42 11.18
N LEU A 452 19.81 35.09 10.04
CA LEU A 452 20.30 34.65 8.74
C LEU A 452 21.82 34.46 8.82
N PRO A 453 22.40 33.42 8.21
CA PRO A 453 23.83 33.39 7.98
C PRO A 453 24.25 34.66 7.24
N VAL A 454 25.24 35.32 7.83
CA VAL A 454 25.74 36.67 7.57
C VAL A 454 26.05 36.91 6.09
N ALA A 455 25.63 38.07 5.60
CA ALA A 455 26.00 38.66 4.33
C ALA A 455 27.54 38.71 4.17
N MET A 456 28.05 38.16 3.07
CA MET A 456 29.40 38.46 2.60
C MET A 456 29.50 39.94 2.25
N GLY A 457 30.58 40.58 2.70
CA GLY A 457 30.86 42.01 2.61
C GLY A 457 31.03 42.56 1.19
N PRO A 458 31.36 43.86 1.07
CA PRO A 458 31.26 44.60 -0.18
C PRO A 458 32.23 44.09 -1.26
N ALA A 459 31.73 44.13 -2.49
CA ALA A 459 32.47 43.87 -3.71
C ALA A 459 33.61 44.88 -3.89
N ASP A 460 34.83 44.51 -3.50
CA ASP A 460 36.06 45.08 -4.07
C ASP A 460 37.29 44.31 -3.57
N SER A 461 37.59 43.20 -4.23
CA SER A 461 38.97 42.73 -4.46
C SER A 461 38.96 41.42 -5.24
N LEU A 462 39.83 41.35 -6.25
CA LEU A 462 40.13 40.20 -7.13
C LEU A 462 39.30 40.08 -8.41
N ARG A 463 39.47 41.10 -9.28
CA ARG A 463 39.66 40.83 -10.72
C ARG A 463 40.97 40.06 -10.91
N VAL A 464 40.92 38.87 -11.50
CA VAL A 464 42.02 38.36 -12.34
C VAL A 464 41.44 37.65 -13.58
N GLN A 465 41.53 38.40 -14.68
CA GLN A 465 41.76 38.03 -16.07
C GLN A 465 41.44 36.62 -16.59
N SER A 466 40.67 36.62 -17.67
CA SER A 466 40.54 35.58 -18.67
C SER A 466 41.85 35.32 -19.44
N LYS A 467 42.21 34.03 -19.60
CA LYS A 467 42.67 33.45 -20.88
C LYS A 467 42.75 31.91 -20.82
N PRO A 468 42.71 31.22 -21.98
CA PRO A 468 42.41 29.80 -22.11
C PRO A 468 43.65 28.89 -22.20
N ASP A 469 43.39 27.59 -22.02
CA ASP A 469 44.04 26.42 -22.64
C ASP A 469 45.08 25.60 -21.83
N ARG A 470 44.94 24.27 -22.02
CA ARG A 470 45.91 23.14 -21.90
C ARG A 470 46.38 22.57 -20.55
N SER A 471 45.89 21.35 -20.32
CA SER A 471 46.64 20.07 -20.19
C SER A 471 47.24 19.65 -18.83
N ILE A 472 47.33 18.31 -18.66
CA ILE A 472 48.17 17.50 -17.73
C ILE A 472 47.51 17.29 -16.33
N ASP A 473 47.30 16.10 -15.76
CA ASP A 473 47.74 14.73 -16.04
C ASP A 473 46.86 13.65 -15.37
N ARG A 474 46.85 12.46 -15.97
CA ARG A 474 46.47 11.18 -15.35
C ARG A 474 47.63 10.63 -14.51
N ALA A 475 47.36 10.18 -13.28
CA ALA A 475 48.01 9.04 -12.60
C ALA A 475 47.12 8.62 -11.42
N SER A 476 46.27 7.58 -11.52
CA SER A 476 46.52 6.14 -11.44
C SER A 476 46.55 5.57 -9.99
N SER A 477 45.53 4.77 -9.65
CA SER A 477 45.71 3.57 -8.84
C SER A 477 44.66 2.51 -9.22
N SER A 478 45.12 1.56 -10.06
CA SER A 478 44.70 0.16 -10.20
C SER A 478 43.21 -0.20 -10.13
N ASP A 479 42.60 -0.36 -11.32
CA ASP A 479 42.01 -1.65 -11.70
C ASP A 479 42.21 -1.83 -13.21
N LYS A 480 43.10 -2.75 -13.59
CA LYS A 480 43.37 -3.07 -15.00
C LYS A 480 42.23 -3.93 -15.52
N VAL A 481 41.17 -3.30 -15.98
CA VAL A 481 40.29 -3.92 -16.98
C VAL A 481 41.05 -3.91 -18.30
N VAL A 482 41.28 -5.08 -18.88
CA VAL A 482 41.83 -5.24 -20.23
C VAL A 482 40.84 -4.58 -21.19
N SER A 483 41.13 -3.35 -21.64
CA SER A 483 40.32 -2.69 -22.67
C SER A 483 40.83 -3.11 -24.05
N PHE A 484 39.91 -3.62 -24.88
CA PHE A 484 40.18 -3.93 -26.27
C PHE A 484 39.95 -2.67 -27.12
N PRO A 485 40.97 -2.16 -27.85
CA PRO A 485 40.90 -0.87 -28.54
C PRO A 485 39.75 -0.71 -29.54
N ALA A 486 39.27 -1.81 -30.13
CA ALA A 486 38.18 -1.80 -31.12
C ALA A 486 36.79 -1.60 -30.50
N LEU A 487 36.56 -2.03 -29.25
CA LEU A 487 35.29 -1.86 -28.55
C LEU A 487 35.13 -0.42 -28.02
N ASP A 488 36.22 0.18 -27.58
CA ASP A 488 36.28 1.56 -27.05
C ASP A 488 35.90 2.62 -28.11
N SER A 489 36.16 2.33 -29.39
CA SER A 489 35.73 3.17 -30.53
C SER A 489 34.27 2.96 -30.93
N ILE A 490 33.69 1.78 -30.66
CA ILE A 490 32.28 1.48 -30.93
C ILE A 490 31.41 2.12 -29.83
N GLU A 491 31.83 2.02 -28.57
CA GLU A 491 31.13 2.58 -27.40
C GLU A 491 30.98 4.12 -27.49
N ARG A 492 32.03 4.83 -27.94
CA ARG A 492 31.99 6.31 -28.10
C ARG A 492 31.14 6.84 -29.25
N TYR A 493 30.83 6.02 -30.26
CA TYR A 493 30.04 6.44 -31.44
C TYR A 493 28.56 6.03 -31.34
N TYR A 494 28.27 4.91 -30.68
CA TYR A 494 26.90 4.36 -30.60
C TYR A 494 26.06 4.93 -29.46
N GLU A 495 26.65 5.27 -28.31
CA GLU A 495 25.90 5.75 -27.13
C GLU A 495 25.19 7.10 -27.35
N PRO A 496 25.80 8.12 -27.99
CA PRO A 496 25.12 9.39 -28.28
C PRO A 496 23.91 9.21 -29.20
N VAL A 497 24.00 8.30 -30.18
CA VAL A 497 22.91 8.00 -31.12
C VAL A 497 21.74 7.28 -30.42
N LYS A 498 22.00 6.49 -29.37
CA LYS A 498 20.97 5.85 -28.55
C LYS A 498 20.27 6.85 -27.64
N GLU A 499 21.00 7.76 -27.01
CA GLU A 499 20.43 8.79 -26.12
C GLU A 499 19.62 9.84 -26.90
N ASP A 500 20.13 10.37 -28.01
CA ASP A 500 19.41 11.29 -28.90
C ASP A 500 18.13 10.66 -29.49
N ALA A 501 18.03 9.33 -29.48
CA ALA A 501 16.88 8.60 -30.01
C ALA A 501 15.67 8.53 -29.10
N ARG A 502 15.87 8.69 -27.79
CA ARG A 502 14.78 8.64 -26.80
C ARG A 502 13.80 9.82 -26.98
N GLN A 503 14.31 10.97 -27.42
CA GLN A 503 13.52 12.19 -27.67
C GLN A 503 12.39 12.03 -28.71
N TYR A 504 12.57 11.20 -29.75
CA TYR A 504 11.60 11.07 -30.87
C TYR A 504 10.32 10.29 -30.50
N ARG A 505 10.31 9.51 -29.41
CA ARG A 505 9.12 8.73 -29.00
C ARG A 505 8.19 9.46 -28.04
N ARG A 506 8.46 10.74 -27.74
CA ARG A 506 7.63 11.59 -26.85
C ARG A 506 6.35 12.09 -27.55
N THR A 507 5.73 11.30 -28.42
CA THR A 507 4.53 11.71 -29.16
C THR A 507 3.27 11.43 -28.36
N VAL A 508 2.51 12.49 -28.07
CA VAL A 508 1.12 12.33 -27.60
C VAL A 508 0.23 12.00 -28.79
N PHE A 509 -0.58 10.97 -28.61
CA PHE A 509 -1.56 10.55 -29.61
C PHE A 509 -2.77 11.49 -29.57
N ASP A 510 -2.96 12.22 -30.65
CA ASP A 510 -4.22 12.88 -30.97
C ASP A 510 -5.13 11.92 -31.77
N PHE A 511 -6.35 12.35 -32.07
CA PHE A 511 -7.32 11.55 -32.81
C PHE A 511 -6.81 11.15 -34.20
N GLU A 512 -6.02 12.00 -34.85
CA GLU A 512 -5.47 11.74 -36.17
C GLU A 512 -4.36 10.69 -36.12
N LYS A 513 -3.43 10.78 -35.17
CA LYS A 513 -2.41 9.77 -34.90
C LYS A 513 -3.02 8.44 -34.49
N TRP A 514 -4.11 8.44 -33.72
CA TRP A 514 -4.86 7.22 -33.42
C TRP A 514 -5.50 6.61 -34.68
N ARG A 515 -6.05 7.43 -35.57
CA ARG A 515 -6.61 6.98 -36.86
C ARG A 515 -5.51 6.41 -37.75
N GLU A 516 -4.37 7.07 -37.84
CA GLU A 516 -3.20 6.56 -38.54
C GLU A 516 -2.68 5.27 -37.93
N HIS A 517 -2.61 5.19 -36.60
CA HIS A 517 -2.16 4.02 -35.89
C HIS A 517 -3.09 2.84 -36.13
N ARG A 518 -4.41 3.01 -36.13
CA ARG A 518 -5.38 1.94 -36.42
C ARG A 518 -5.44 1.53 -37.90
N SER A 519 -4.88 2.33 -38.81
CA SER A 519 -4.90 2.04 -40.24
C SER A 519 -4.11 0.77 -40.59
N THR A 520 -4.67 -0.11 -41.43
CA THR A 520 -3.98 -1.29 -41.99
C THR A 520 -2.72 -0.92 -42.78
N LYS A 521 -2.64 0.31 -43.31
CA LYS A 521 -1.43 0.85 -43.98
C LYS A 521 -0.23 0.97 -43.03
N ARG A 522 -0.45 0.86 -41.71
CA ARG A 522 0.60 0.84 -40.68
C ARG A 522 1.66 -0.23 -40.94
N TYR A 523 1.27 -1.45 -41.32
CA TYR A 523 2.23 -2.54 -41.55
C TYR A 523 3.23 -2.20 -42.66
N ALA A 524 2.75 -1.67 -43.79
CA ALA A 524 3.60 -1.23 -44.89
C ALA A 524 4.49 -0.04 -44.50
N ARG A 525 3.98 0.93 -43.73
CA ARG A 525 4.79 2.04 -43.21
C ARG A 525 5.90 1.56 -42.27
N HIS A 526 5.57 0.64 -41.36
CA HIS A 526 6.53 0.09 -40.40
C HIS A 526 7.62 -0.71 -41.11
N ILE A 527 7.27 -1.55 -42.09
CA ILE A 527 8.27 -2.28 -42.90
C ILE A 527 9.20 -1.31 -43.64
N LYS A 528 8.64 -0.26 -44.27
CA LYS A 528 9.45 0.77 -44.95
C LYS A 528 10.36 1.52 -43.99
N SER A 529 9.96 1.73 -42.75
CA SER A 529 10.76 2.45 -41.74
C SER A 529 11.82 1.58 -41.06
N ILE A 530 11.84 0.25 -41.24
CA ILE A 530 12.88 -0.65 -40.67
C ILE A 530 14.29 -0.20 -41.06
N LYS A 531 14.52 0.20 -42.32
CA LYS A 531 15.85 0.66 -42.81
C LYS A 531 16.33 1.95 -42.12
N GLY A 532 15.39 2.75 -41.60
CA GLY A 532 15.66 3.93 -40.79
C GLY A 532 15.58 3.68 -39.28
N SER A 533 15.24 2.45 -38.85
CA SER A 533 14.97 2.14 -37.46
C SER A 533 16.25 2.14 -36.64
N ARG A 534 16.25 2.92 -35.56
CA ARG A 534 17.39 3.03 -34.65
C ARG A 534 17.57 1.80 -33.77
N MET A 535 16.53 0.98 -33.60
CA MET A 535 16.68 -0.34 -32.95
C MET A 535 17.60 -1.24 -33.78
N VAL A 536 17.47 -1.23 -35.11
CA VAL A 536 18.35 -1.98 -36.02
C VAL A 536 19.77 -1.43 -35.96
N ARG A 537 19.94 -0.10 -35.90
CA ARG A 537 21.27 0.51 -35.76
C ARG A 537 21.91 0.21 -34.40
N GLY A 538 21.16 0.35 -33.30
CA GLY A 538 21.63 0.09 -31.95
C GLY A 538 22.05 -1.37 -31.71
N LEU A 539 21.44 -2.31 -32.46
CA LEU A 539 21.81 -3.72 -32.44
C LEU A 539 22.81 -4.11 -33.55
N ALA A 540 23.30 -3.17 -34.36
CA ALA A 540 24.16 -3.50 -35.50
C ALA A 540 25.45 -4.21 -35.07
N ALA A 541 26.12 -3.73 -34.00
CA ALA A 541 27.34 -4.35 -33.49
C ALA A 541 27.15 -5.81 -33.01
N PRO A 542 26.19 -6.12 -32.11
CA PRO A 542 25.96 -7.50 -31.69
C PRO A 542 25.43 -8.38 -32.83
N LEU A 543 24.63 -7.84 -33.76
CA LEU A 543 24.19 -8.59 -34.94
C LEU A 543 25.33 -8.93 -35.88
N LEU A 544 26.24 -7.98 -36.15
CA LEU A 544 27.43 -8.21 -36.97
C LEU A 544 28.36 -9.25 -36.33
N TRP A 545 28.52 -9.23 -35.01
CA TRP A 545 29.27 -10.26 -34.29
C TRP A 545 28.65 -11.64 -34.48
N LEU A 546 27.34 -11.78 -34.23
CA LEU A 546 26.65 -13.07 -34.32
C LEU A 546 26.61 -13.61 -35.75
N THR A 547 26.44 -12.75 -36.75
CA THR A 547 26.51 -13.16 -38.16
C THR A 547 27.93 -13.52 -38.58
N ALA A 548 28.95 -12.84 -38.09
CA ALA A 548 30.34 -13.19 -38.32
C ALA A 548 30.69 -14.57 -37.72
N VAL A 549 30.24 -14.86 -36.49
CA VAL A 549 30.40 -16.18 -35.87
C VAL A 549 29.68 -17.26 -36.69
N ALA A 550 28.43 -17.02 -37.10
CA ALA A 550 27.68 -17.96 -37.93
C ALA A 550 28.37 -18.22 -39.29
N ALA A 551 28.87 -17.17 -39.93
CA ALA A 551 29.61 -17.28 -41.19
C ALA A 551 30.94 -18.03 -41.01
N ALA A 552 31.65 -17.81 -39.90
CA ALA A 552 32.88 -18.53 -39.58
C ALA A 552 32.63 -20.02 -39.39
N VAL A 553 31.59 -20.40 -38.64
CA VAL A 553 31.17 -21.81 -38.45
C VAL A 553 30.78 -22.44 -39.79
N ALA A 554 29.96 -21.75 -40.60
CA ALA A 554 29.56 -22.24 -41.91
C ALA A 554 30.75 -22.45 -42.85
N THR A 555 31.67 -21.48 -42.89
CA THR A 555 32.88 -21.56 -43.72
C THR A 555 33.77 -22.72 -43.27
N PHE A 556 33.99 -22.87 -41.96
CA PHE A 556 34.80 -23.95 -41.42
C PHE A 556 34.23 -25.33 -41.75
N ASN A 557 32.94 -25.57 -41.48
CA ASN A 557 32.32 -26.87 -41.76
C ASN A 557 32.31 -27.17 -43.26
N THR A 558 32.09 -26.16 -44.12
CA THR A 558 32.22 -26.33 -45.57
C THR A 558 33.64 -26.74 -46.00
N LEU A 559 34.68 -26.18 -45.38
CA LEU A 559 36.08 -26.54 -45.68
C LEU A 559 36.43 -27.97 -45.22
N VAL A 560 35.89 -28.40 -44.09
CA VAL A 560 36.03 -29.77 -43.58
C VAL A 560 35.32 -30.76 -44.51
N GLU A 561 34.06 -30.49 -44.89
CA GLU A 561 33.30 -31.33 -45.82
C GLU A 561 33.92 -31.39 -47.22
N ALA A 562 34.58 -30.31 -47.67
CA ALA A 562 35.30 -30.27 -48.94
C ALA A 562 36.67 -30.99 -48.92
N GLY A 563 37.11 -31.52 -47.78
CA GLY A 563 38.41 -32.18 -47.63
C GLY A 563 39.61 -31.23 -47.77
N LEU A 564 39.39 -29.93 -47.61
CA LEU A 564 40.42 -28.89 -47.69
C LEU A 564 41.07 -28.58 -46.33
N ALA A 565 40.46 -29.06 -45.25
CA ALA A 565 41.01 -28.96 -43.90
C ALA A 565 41.92 -30.17 -43.58
N PRO A 566 42.95 -30.01 -42.71
CA PRO A 566 43.74 -31.14 -42.23
C PRO A 566 42.85 -32.22 -41.59
N ASP A 567 43.08 -33.50 -41.90
CA ASP A 567 42.29 -34.67 -41.43
C ASP A 567 42.15 -34.80 -39.90
N VAL A 568 42.91 -33.99 -39.14
CA VAL A 568 42.91 -33.96 -37.67
C VAL A 568 41.77 -33.12 -37.10
N LEU A 569 41.16 -32.22 -37.89
CA LEU A 569 40.14 -31.28 -37.40
C LEU A 569 38.72 -31.85 -37.54
N PRO A 570 37.95 -32.02 -36.44
CA PRO A 570 36.56 -32.43 -36.51
C PRO A 570 35.65 -31.27 -36.96
N GLU A 571 34.48 -31.60 -37.50
CA GLU A 571 33.42 -30.61 -37.79
C GLU A 571 33.05 -29.83 -36.51
N LEU A 572 32.94 -28.50 -36.61
CA LEU A 572 32.51 -27.62 -35.53
C LEU A 572 30.98 -27.67 -35.40
N LYS A 573 30.49 -28.74 -34.79
CA LYS A 573 29.06 -28.94 -34.52
C LYS A 573 28.79 -29.59 -33.18
N PHE A 574 27.60 -29.37 -32.64
CA PHE A 574 27.11 -30.10 -31.48
C PHE A 574 26.33 -31.34 -31.92
N SER A 575 26.72 -32.52 -31.43
CA SER A 575 26.05 -33.78 -31.74
C SER A 575 24.65 -33.92 -31.09
N ASN A 576 24.28 -33.03 -30.15
CA ASN A 576 23.01 -33.07 -29.43
C ASN A 576 22.40 -31.67 -29.28
N ASN A 577 21.21 -31.48 -29.85
CA ASN A 577 20.45 -30.23 -29.80
C ASN A 577 19.56 -30.11 -28.54
N GLY A 578 19.42 -31.16 -27.74
CA GLY A 578 18.60 -31.21 -26.54
C GLY A 578 18.84 -30.05 -25.53
N PRO A 579 20.08 -29.68 -25.21
CA PRO A 579 20.37 -28.57 -24.31
C PRO A 579 19.81 -27.22 -24.78
N PHE A 580 19.82 -26.94 -26.09
CA PHE A 580 19.27 -25.70 -26.66
C PHE A 580 17.75 -25.69 -26.59
N GLY A 581 17.11 -26.82 -26.89
CA GLY A 581 15.66 -26.98 -26.72
C GLY A 581 15.22 -26.67 -25.28
N LEU A 582 15.88 -27.27 -24.29
CA LEU A 582 15.57 -27.06 -22.87
C LEU A 582 15.82 -25.63 -22.39
N THR A 583 16.90 -24.99 -22.85
CA THR A 583 17.29 -23.64 -22.42
C THR A 583 16.51 -22.53 -23.13
N SER A 584 15.92 -22.80 -24.30
CA SER A 584 15.11 -21.83 -25.06
C SER A 584 13.86 -21.35 -24.31
N PHE A 585 13.20 -22.25 -23.56
CA PHE A 585 12.06 -21.91 -22.72
C PHE A 585 12.45 -20.98 -21.57
N ALA A 586 13.56 -21.30 -20.89
CA ALA A 586 14.10 -20.46 -19.81
C ALA A 586 14.48 -19.06 -20.32
N LEU A 587 15.08 -18.96 -21.51
CA LEU A 587 15.43 -17.67 -22.13
C LEU A 587 14.18 -16.83 -22.42
N SER A 588 13.15 -17.46 -22.99
CA SER A 588 11.87 -16.81 -23.31
C SER A 588 11.17 -16.29 -22.04
N LEU A 589 11.15 -17.10 -20.99
CA LEU A 589 10.55 -16.74 -19.71
C LEU A 589 11.28 -15.56 -19.03
N LEU A 590 12.62 -15.59 -19.03
CA LEU A 590 13.44 -14.48 -18.50
C LEU A 590 13.19 -13.17 -19.26
N LEU A 591 13.01 -13.25 -20.57
CA LEU A 591 12.74 -12.10 -21.43
C LEU A 591 11.35 -11.49 -21.19
N VAL A 592 10.33 -12.35 -21.01
CA VAL A 592 8.97 -11.90 -20.67
C VAL A 592 8.94 -11.25 -19.29
N PHE A 593 9.54 -11.87 -18.28
CA PHE A 593 9.58 -11.28 -16.94
C PHE A 593 10.31 -9.93 -16.92
N ARG A 594 11.42 -9.83 -17.67
CA ARG A 594 12.16 -8.57 -17.78
C ARG A 594 11.32 -7.48 -18.44
N THR A 595 10.72 -7.75 -19.58
CA THR A 595 9.91 -6.75 -20.30
C THR A 595 8.67 -6.34 -19.49
N ASN A 596 8.04 -7.27 -18.79
CA ASN A 596 6.89 -6.97 -17.91
C ASN A 596 7.29 -6.10 -16.71
N ALA A 597 8.43 -6.38 -16.08
CA ALA A 597 8.95 -5.56 -14.97
C ALA A 597 9.29 -4.13 -15.43
N SER A 598 9.94 -3.99 -16.59
CA SER A 598 10.22 -2.67 -17.17
C SER A 598 8.94 -1.92 -17.56
N TYR A 599 7.93 -2.62 -18.08
CA TYR A 599 6.63 -2.03 -18.41
C TYR A 599 5.88 -1.51 -17.18
N ALA A 600 5.83 -2.30 -16.10
CA ALA A 600 5.19 -1.90 -14.85
C ALA A 600 5.79 -0.58 -14.31
N ARG A 601 7.11 -0.47 -14.37
CA ARG A 601 7.86 0.72 -13.96
C ARG A 601 7.55 1.94 -14.85
N TRP A 602 7.44 1.76 -16.16
CA TRP A 602 6.98 2.82 -17.06
C TRP A 602 5.56 3.28 -16.76
N LEU A 603 4.66 2.32 -16.51
CA LEU A 603 3.27 2.61 -16.17
C LEU A 603 3.17 3.39 -14.85
N ASP A 604 3.98 3.05 -13.85
CA ASP A 604 4.03 3.76 -12.58
C ASP A 604 4.50 5.20 -12.74
N ALA A 605 5.55 5.45 -13.53
CA ALA A 605 5.99 6.81 -13.85
C ALA A 605 4.86 7.61 -14.54
N ARG A 606 4.18 7.03 -15.53
CA ARG A 606 3.06 7.65 -16.23
C ARG A 606 1.91 8.01 -15.29
N LYS A 607 1.52 7.09 -14.40
CA LYS A 607 0.43 7.29 -13.42
C LYS A 607 0.76 8.45 -12.50
N ASN A 608 1.98 8.54 -11.98
CA ASN A 608 2.41 9.63 -11.09
C ASN A 608 2.34 11.00 -11.77
N TRP A 609 2.79 11.11 -13.02
CA TRP A 609 2.64 12.35 -13.79
C TRP A 609 1.18 12.70 -14.12
N GLY A 610 0.32 11.68 -14.29
CA GLY A 610 -1.14 11.86 -14.36
C GLY A 610 -1.74 12.41 -13.06
N THR A 611 -1.33 11.87 -11.91
CA THR A 611 -1.71 12.37 -10.58
C THR A 611 -1.27 13.82 -10.41
N LEU A 612 -0.03 14.17 -10.78
CA LEU A 612 0.46 15.55 -10.72
C LEU A 612 -0.41 16.51 -11.55
N THR A 613 -0.82 16.08 -12.74
CA THR A 613 -1.70 16.88 -13.61
C THR A 613 -3.05 17.15 -12.94
N ASN A 614 -3.67 16.12 -12.38
CA ASN A 614 -4.97 16.24 -11.70
C ASN A 614 -4.87 17.11 -10.44
N ARG A 615 -3.84 16.90 -9.62
CA ARG A 615 -3.65 17.65 -8.37
C ARG A 615 -3.28 19.12 -8.61
N SER A 616 -2.57 19.42 -9.70
CA SER A 616 -2.34 20.81 -10.13
C SER A 616 -3.64 21.54 -10.48
N ARG A 617 -4.58 20.85 -11.13
CA ARG A 617 -5.92 21.38 -11.41
C ARG A 617 -6.75 21.56 -10.14
N ASP A 618 -6.74 20.56 -9.26
CA ASP A 618 -7.44 20.61 -7.98
C ASP A 618 -6.97 21.79 -7.13
N LEU A 619 -5.65 21.94 -6.98
CA LEU A 619 -5.04 23.01 -6.19
C LEU A 619 -5.39 24.39 -6.76
N THR A 620 -5.30 24.56 -8.08
CA THR A 620 -5.64 25.83 -8.75
C THR A 620 -7.13 26.15 -8.62
N ARG A 621 -8.01 25.16 -8.79
CA ARG A 621 -9.47 25.32 -8.64
C ARG A 621 -9.86 25.63 -7.19
N GLN A 622 -9.22 24.99 -6.22
CA GLN A 622 -9.44 25.28 -4.80
C GLN A 622 -8.97 26.69 -4.45
N ALA A 623 -7.80 27.09 -4.93
CA ALA A 623 -7.29 28.46 -4.74
C ALA A 623 -8.27 29.50 -5.28
N LEU A 624 -8.81 29.27 -6.49
CA LEU A 624 -9.85 30.13 -7.07
C LEU A 624 -11.09 30.29 -6.19
N THR A 625 -11.41 29.27 -5.38
CA THR A 625 -12.61 29.23 -4.54
C THR A 625 -12.37 29.83 -3.16
N PHE A 626 -11.20 29.55 -2.57
CA PHE A 626 -10.94 29.79 -1.15
C PHE A 626 -9.93 30.89 -0.87
N PHE A 627 -9.16 31.36 -1.87
CA PHE A 627 -8.26 32.49 -1.66
C PHE A 627 -9.06 33.79 -1.45
N PRO A 628 -8.51 34.74 -0.67
CA PRO A 628 -9.14 36.03 -0.46
C PRO A 628 -9.35 36.76 -1.79
N ALA A 629 -10.56 37.26 -2.03
CA ALA A 629 -10.88 38.03 -3.23
C ALA A 629 -10.15 39.39 -3.28
N GLU A 630 -9.67 39.88 -2.12
CA GLU A 630 -8.91 41.13 -2.02
C GLU A 630 -7.47 41.02 -2.53
N ASP A 631 -6.92 39.80 -2.64
CA ASP A 631 -5.54 39.56 -3.07
C ASP A 631 -5.46 38.59 -4.28
N PRO A 632 -5.80 39.08 -5.49
CA PRO A 632 -5.66 38.29 -6.71
C PRO A 632 -4.19 37.99 -7.06
N ALA A 633 -3.23 38.73 -6.48
CA ALA A 633 -1.81 38.52 -6.73
C ALA A 633 -1.32 37.20 -6.13
N LEU A 634 -1.81 36.79 -4.96
CA LEU A 634 -1.53 35.49 -4.36
C LEU A 634 -1.98 34.31 -5.25
N PHE A 635 -3.16 34.42 -5.85
CA PHE A 635 -3.65 33.41 -6.79
C PHE A 635 -2.76 33.33 -8.04
N HIS A 636 -2.35 34.47 -8.60
CA HIS A 636 -1.42 34.50 -9.73
C HIS A 636 -0.04 33.95 -9.37
N LEU A 637 0.44 34.22 -8.16
CA LEU A 637 1.68 33.67 -7.62
C LEU A 637 1.59 32.14 -7.55
N LEU A 638 0.52 31.60 -6.95
CA LEU A 638 0.28 30.16 -6.91
C LEU A 638 0.32 29.52 -8.31
N CYS A 639 -0.42 30.08 -9.27
CA CYS A 639 -0.48 29.60 -10.64
C CYS A 639 0.90 29.50 -11.31
N ARG A 640 1.79 30.48 -11.06
CA ARG A 640 3.17 30.47 -11.60
C ARG A 640 4.03 29.41 -10.93
N TRP A 641 3.93 29.28 -9.61
CA TRP A 641 4.71 28.28 -8.85
C TRP A 641 4.23 26.83 -9.08
N VAL A 642 2.96 26.60 -9.39
CA VAL A 642 2.45 25.27 -9.82
C VAL A 642 3.06 24.86 -11.16
N GLN A 643 3.16 25.80 -12.10
CA GLN A 643 3.84 25.57 -13.38
C GLN A 643 5.36 25.39 -13.21
N ALA A 644 5.97 26.19 -12.34
CA ALA A 644 7.40 26.08 -12.04
C ALA A 644 7.75 24.74 -11.39
N TYR A 645 6.88 24.22 -10.51
CA TYR A 645 7.06 22.92 -9.89
C TYR A 645 7.11 21.79 -10.93
N SER A 646 6.12 21.72 -11.84
CA SER A 646 6.09 20.67 -12.86
C SER A 646 7.29 20.73 -13.80
N ARG A 647 7.69 21.93 -14.23
CA ARG A 647 8.90 22.15 -15.05
C ARG A 647 10.19 21.80 -14.30
N SER A 648 10.29 22.21 -13.03
CA SER A 648 11.44 21.88 -12.20
C SER A 648 11.55 20.37 -11.96
N LEU A 649 10.44 19.66 -11.78
CA LEU A 649 10.44 18.20 -11.62
C LEU A 649 10.85 17.52 -12.94
N MET A 650 10.37 17.98 -14.08
CA MET A 650 10.81 17.47 -15.39
C MET A 650 12.32 17.60 -15.57
N CYS A 651 12.89 18.79 -15.30
CA CYS A 651 14.33 19.04 -15.40
C CYS A 651 15.13 18.33 -14.30
N HIS A 652 14.50 17.89 -13.21
CA HIS A 652 15.14 17.09 -12.17
C HIS A 652 15.26 15.61 -12.57
N LEU A 653 14.32 15.12 -13.39
CA LEU A 653 14.26 13.73 -13.84
C LEU A 653 14.98 13.50 -15.17
N ARG A 654 15.49 14.57 -15.79
CA ARG A 654 16.10 14.55 -17.12
C ARG A 654 17.38 15.36 -17.16
N ASP A 655 18.30 14.93 -17.99
CA ASP A 655 19.58 15.56 -18.27
C ASP A 655 19.57 16.35 -19.60
N ASP A 656 18.64 16.07 -20.50
CA ASP A 656 18.54 16.68 -21.82
C ASP A 656 17.84 18.05 -21.84
N VAL A 657 17.28 18.50 -20.72
CA VAL A 657 16.54 19.77 -20.62
C VAL A 657 17.16 20.68 -19.54
N SER A 658 17.54 21.88 -19.96
CA SER A 658 18.12 22.90 -19.10
C SER A 658 17.03 23.59 -18.25
N ILE A 659 17.25 23.67 -16.94
CA ILE A 659 16.30 24.31 -16.03
C ILE A 659 16.31 25.84 -16.19
N GLU A 660 17.47 26.39 -16.58
CA GLU A 660 17.68 27.80 -16.87
C GLU A 660 16.88 28.28 -18.08
N GLU A 661 16.54 27.38 -19.01
CA GLU A 661 15.70 27.68 -20.18
C GLU A 661 14.20 27.48 -19.91
N GLU A 662 13.84 26.52 -19.06
CA GLU A 662 12.44 26.18 -18.78
C GLU A 662 11.78 27.06 -17.71
N LEU A 663 12.48 27.40 -16.62
CA LEU A 663 11.88 28.18 -15.52
C LEU A 663 11.46 29.62 -15.88
N PRO A 664 12.18 30.37 -16.75
CA PRO A 664 11.74 31.71 -17.18
C PRO A 664 10.39 31.72 -17.90
N LYS A 665 9.90 30.57 -18.37
CA LYS A 665 8.55 30.44 -18.97
C LYS A 665 7.43 30.60 -17.94
N ALA A 666 7.72 30.39 -16.65
CA ALA A 666 6.74 30.42 -15.56
C ALA A 666 7.06 31.45 -14.45
N LEU A 667 8.35 31.66 -14.14
CA LEU A 667 8.83 32.48 -13.03
C LEU A 667 9.52 33.77 -13.51
N LEU A 668 9.57 34.76 -12.61
CA LEU A 668 10.32 36.00 -12.79
C LEU A 668 11.83 35.76 -12.55
N PRO A 669 12.72 36.60 -13.11
CA PRO A 669 14.18 36.37 -13.01
C PRO A 669 14.70 36.14 -11.59
N TYR A 670 14.25 36.93 -10.61
CA TYR A 670 14.69 36.79 -9.22
C TYR A 670 14.17 35.49 -8.56
N GLU A 671 13.02 34.98 -8.99
CA GLU A 671 12.47 33.71 -8.49
C GLU A 671 13.24 32.53 -9.10
N VAL A 672 13.63 32.63 -10.36
CA VAL A 672 14.49 31.64 -11.04
C VAL A 672 15.84 31.55 -10.32
N GLU A 673 16.49 32.68 -10.04
CA GLU A 673 17.74 32.71 -9.27
C GLU A 673 17.61 32.01 -7.91
N ALA A 674 16.50 32.23 -7.21
CA ALA A 674 16.24 31.57 -5.92
C ALA A 674 16.09 30.05 -6.06
N VAL A 675 15.41 29.57 -7.10
CA VAL A 675 15.29 28.13 -7.39
C VAL A 675 16.66 27.54 -7.75
N LEU A 676 17.46 28.23 -8.57
CA LEU A 676 18.79 27.78 -8.99
C LEU A 676 19.78 27.72 -7.83
N ALA A 677 19.66 28.64 -6.86
CA ALA A 677 20.45 28.65 -5.63
C ALA A 677 20.10 27.50 -4.67
N SER A 678 18.93 26.89 -4.83
CA SER A 678 18.48 25.79 -3.98
C SER A 678 19.16 24.46 -4.31
N ARG A 679 19.41 23.63 -3.28
CA ARG A 679 19.99 22.30 -3.45
C ARG A 679 19.01 21.30 -4.08
N HIS A 680 17.72 21.44 -3.76
CA HIS A 680 16.66 20.56 -4.25
C HIS A 680 15.52 21.37 -4.85
N ARG A 681 15.61 21.60 -6.16
CA ARG A 681 14.81 22.59 -6.89
C ARG A 681 13.30 22.31 -6.88
N PRO A 682 12.82 21.07 -7.11
CA PRO A 682 11.38 20.78 -7.03
C PRO A 682 10.82 20.99 -5.61
N LEU A 683 11.59 20.62 -4.59
CA LEU A 683 11.17 20.77 -3.18
C LEU A 683 11.14 22.24 -2.77
N TYR A 684 12.05 23.06 -3.29
CA TYR A 684 12.01 24.51 -3.10
C TYR A 684 10.74 25.11 -3.70
N CYS A 685 10.37 24.72 -4.93
CA CYS A 685 9.09 25.13 -5.53
C CYS A 685 7.90 24.68 -4.67
N LEU A 686 7.95 23.49 -4.08
CA LEU A 686 6.90 22.98 -3.19
C LEU A 686 6.80 23.80 -1.89
N GLN A 687 7.93 24.12 -1.26
CA GLN A 687 7.95 25.00 -0.09
C GLN A 687 7.32 26.36 -0.40
N MET A 688 7.63 26.93 -1.57
CA MET A 688 7.02 28.19 -2.00
C MET A 688 5.51 28.07 -2.15
N LEU A 689 5.00 26.95 -2.69
CA LEU A 689 3.56 26.69 -2.75
C LEU A 689 2.92 26.61 -1.35
N SER A 690 3.57 25.94 -0.39
CA SER A 690 3.10 25.91 1.00
C SER A 690 3.05 27.30 1.64
N GLU A 691 4.06 28.14 1.39
CA GLU A 691 4.07 29.52 1.88
C GLU A 691 2.94 30.38 1.28
N ILE A 692 2.63 30.19 -0.01
CA ILE A 692 1.53 30.90 -0.68
C ILE A 692 0.17 30.47 -0.10
N VAL A 693 -0.05 29.17 0.09
CA VAL A 693 -1.28 28.64 0.70
C VAL A 693 -1.45 29.16 2.13
N ARG A 694 -0.35 29.18 2.91
CA ARG A 694 -0.31 29.74 4.26
C ARG A 694 -0.67 31.23 4.24
N ALA A 695 -0.06 32.02 3.36
CA ALA A 695 -0.33 33.46 3.25
C ALA A 695 -1.80 33.76 2.89
N ALA A 696 -2.43 32.94 2.05
CA ALA A 696 -3.83 33.12 1.66
C ALA A 696 -4.84 32.80 2.79
N HIS A 697 -4.47 31.96 3.76
CA HIS A 697 -5.39 31.50 4.82
C HIS A 697 -5.05 32.04 6.22
N VAL A 698 -3.88 32.65 6.40
CA VAL A 698 -3.53 33.39 7.61
C VAL A 698 -4.14 34.80 7.51
N PRO A 699 -4.97 35.25 8.47
CA PRO A 699 -5.48 36.61 8.46
C PRO A 699 -4.31 37.61 8.54
N PRO A 700 -4.31 38.70 7.75
CA PRO A 700 -3.24 39.68 7.77
C PRO A 700 -3.12 40.25 9.18
N ALA A 701 -1.93 40.09 9.77
CA ALA A 701 -1.63 40.64 11.09
C ALA A 701 -1.65 42.18 11.01
N GLY A 702 -2.78 42.79 11.39
CA GLY A 702 -2.82 44.22 11.71
C GLY A 702 -3.84 45.10 10.98
N GLN A 703 -4.75 44.57 10.16
CA GLN A 703 -5.86 45.37 9.63
C GLN A 703 -7.21 44.65 9.77
N PRO A 704 -8.20 45.21 10.50
CA PRO A 704 -9.56 44.71 10.42
C PRO A 704 -10.06 44.87 8.98
N PRO A 705 -10.74 43.88 8.39
CA PRO A 705 -11.14 43.93 7.00
C PRO A 705 -12.07 45.13 6.76
N ALA A 706 -11.68 46.00 5.84
CA ALA A 706 -12.51 47.09 5.34
C ALA A 706 -13.72 46.48 4.62
N GLY A 707 -14.82 46.31 5.35
CA GLY A 707 -16.00 45.56 4.91
C GLY A 707 -16.66 44.71 5.99
N ALA A 708 -16.01 44.52 7.15
CA ALA A 708 -16.61 43.86 8.30
C ALA A 708 -17.92 44.54 8.76
N ALA A 709 -18.04 45.86 8.55
CA ALA A 709 -19.25 46.59 8.86
C ALA A 709 -20.45 46.21 7.97
N ALA A 710 -20.23 45.80 6.71
CA ALA A 710 -21.32 45.39 5.82
C ALA A 710 -21.73 43.92 6.02
N ALA A 711 -20.77 43.04 6.32
CA ALA A 711 -21.05 41.64 6.65
C ALA A 711 -21.66 41.47 8.06
N ALA A 712 -21.33 42.34 9.00
CA ALA A 712 -21.90 42.35 10.36
C ALA A 712 -23.39 42.74 10.38
N VAL A 713 -23.88 43.46 9.38
CA VAL A 713 -25.30 43.84 9.29
C VAL A 713 -26.19 42.69 8.80
N ALA A 714 -25.61 41.68 8.13
CA ALA A 714 -26.36 40.49 7.67
C ALA A 714 -26.34 39.32 8.68
N ALA A 715 -25.36 39.26 9.59
CA ALA A 715 -25.22 38.17 10.56
C ALA A 715 -25.92 38.49 11.90
N ALA A 716 -27.24 38.70 11.85
CA ALA A 716 -28.07 38.85 13.03
C ALA A 716 -28.47 37.46 13.59
N ALA A 717 -27.61 36.87 14.43
CA ALA A 717 -28.01 35.88 15.46
C ALA A 717 -26.90 35.59 16.48
N ASP A 718 -25.61 35.60 16.11
CA ASP A 718 -24.51 35.48 17.08
C ASP A 718 -23.16 35.92 16.44
N PRO A 719 -22.60 37.09 16.79
CA PRO A 719 -21.38 37.63 16.19
C PRO A 719 -20.13 36.76 16.37
N PHE A 720 -20.08 35.93 17.42
CA PHE A 720 -18.94 35.06 17.70
C PHE A 720 -18.97 33.76 16.89
N ALA A 721 -20.17 33.24 16.56
CA ALA A 721 -20.33 32.01 15.81
C ALA A 721 -19.92 32.15 14.33
N GLY A 722 -20.25 33.29 13.70
CA GLY A 722 -19.98 33.53 12.27
C GLY A 722 -18.49 33.69 11.95
N ALA A 723 -17.74 34.43 12.78
CA ALA A 723 -16.30 34.60 12.61
C ALA A 723 -15.53 33.29 12.87
N ALA A 724 -15.93 32.53 13.90
CA ALA A 724 -15.35 31.23 14.20
C ALA A 724 -15.61 30.21 13.08
N LEU A 725 -16.83 30.18 12.53
CA LEU A 725 -17.18 29.32 11.39
C LEU A 725 -16.38 29.69 10.14
N ALA A 726 -16.26 30.97 9.81
CA ALA A 726 -15.47 31.42 8.67
C ALA A 726 -13.96 31.13 8.83
N ALA A 727 -13.43 31.18 10.06
CA ALA A 727 -12.06 30.77 10.37
C ALA A 727 -11.89 29.24 10.24
N ALA A 728 -12.85 28.45 10.74
CA ALA A 728 -12.85 27.00 10.62
C ALA A 728 -12.92 26.53 9.16
N LEU A 729 -13.76 27.18 8.34
CA LEU A 729 -13.85 26.90 6.90
C LEU A 729 -12.56 27.22 6.15
N ARG A 730 -11.89 28.34 6.47
CA ARG A 730 -10.57 28.67 5.90
C ARG A 730 -9.50 27.68 6.34
N ALA A 731 -9.50 27.25 7.61
CA ALA A 731 -8.57 26.24 8.10
C ALA A 731 -8.79 24.89 7.40
N ALA A 732 -10.04 24.47 7.20
CA ALA A 732 -10.38 23.26 6.46
C ALA A 732 -9.97 23.35 4.97
N ALA A 733 -10.16 24.50 4.32
CA ALA A 733 -9.71 24.74 2.96
C ALA A 733 -8.18 24.69 2.83
N ALA A 734 -7.47 25.32 3.76
CA ALA A 734 -6.00 25.29 3.83
C ALA A 734 -5.49 23.85 3.99
N GLN A 735 -6.08 23.07 4.90
CA GLN A 735 -5.73 21.66 5.10
C GLN A 735 -5.95 20.86 3.80
N ARG A 736 -7.08 21.07 3.11
CA ARG A 736 -7.38 20.35 1.87
C ARG A 736 -6.43 20.72 0.71
N MET A 737 -5.95 21.96 0.69
CA MET A 737 -4.93 22.39 -0.27
C MET A 737 -3.55 21.83 0.08
N ASP A 738 -3.21 21.74 1.36
CA ASP A 738 -1.96 21.14 1.84
C ASP A 738 -1.89 19.63 1.56
N GLU A 739 -3.03 18.92 1.63
CA GLU A 739 -3.13 17.53 1.17
C GLU A 739 -2.74 17.37 -0.32
N ASN A 740 -3.07 18.34 -1.18
CA ASN A 740 -2.61 18.31 -2.58
C ASN A 740 -1.09 18.51 -2.68
N LEU A 741 -0.50 19.37 -1.85
CA LEU A 741 0.95 19.61 -1.80
C LEU A 741 1.70 18.38 -1.26
N SER A 742 1.14 17.69 -0.28
CA SER A 742 1.67 16.40 0.21
C SER A 742 1.75 15.38 -0.94
N ILE A 743 0.72 15.33 -1.79
CA ILE A 743 0.72 14.44 -2.97
C ILE A 743 1.76 14.89 -4.02
N PHE A 744 2.06 16.20 -4.14
CA PHE A 744 3.16 16.65 -5.00
C PHE A 744 4.49 16.09 -4.49
N GLU A 745 4.72 16.13 -3.17
CA GLU A 745 5.91 15.53 -2.53
C GLU A 745 6.00 14.02 -2.79
N ASP A 746 4.91 13.28 -2.60
CA ASP A 746 4.83 11.85 -2.85
C ASP A 746 5.17 11.49 -4.31
N VAL A 747 4.69 12.30 -5.26
CA VAL A 747 5.03 12.16 -6.68
C VAL A 747 6.52 12.42 -6.91
N CYS A 748 7.10 13.47 -6.31
CA CYS A 748 8.54 13.75 -6.42
C CYS A 748 9.37 12.58 -5.90
N GLY A 749 9.09 12.12 -4.68
CA GLY A 749 9.79 11.00 -4.06
C GLY A 749 9.63 9.69 -4.83
N THR A 750 8.45 9.42 -5.37
CA THR A 750 8.21 8.25 -6.22
C THR A 750 8.99 8.34 -7.53
N CYS A 751 9.01 9.50 -8.18
CA CYS A 751 9.78 9.71 -9.40
C CYS A 751 11.29 9.57 -9.18
N GLU A 752 11.81 10.10 -8.07
CA GLU A 752 13.21 9.91 -7.66
C GLU A 752 13.54 8.44 -7.40
N ARG A 753 12.65 7.72 -6.70
CA ARG A 753 12.81 6.28 -6.44
C ARG A 753 12.81 5.50 -7.74
N ILE A 754 11.93 5.84 -8.68
CA ILE A 754 11.96 5.25 -10.02
C ILE A 754 13.34 5.56 -10.60
N LEU A 755 13.72 6.80 -10.84
CA LEU A 755 15.00 7.14 -11.47
C LEU A 755 16.23 6.45 -10.84
N ARG A 756 16.35 6.46 -9.50
CA ARG A 756 17.55 5.99 -8.78
C ARG A 756 17.60 4.48 -8.53
N ALA A 757 16.48 3.77 -8.55
CA ALA A 757 16.43 2.33 -8.29
C ALA A 757 16.05 1.56 -9.56
N PRO A 758 17.00 1.21 -10.43
CA PRO A 758 16.74 0.37 -11.60
C PRO A 758 16.36 -1.07 -11.21
N ILE A 759 15.95 -1.88 -12.19
CA ILE A 759 15.75 -3.32 -11.96
C ILE A 759 17.09 -3.90 -11.47
N PRO A 760 17.09 -4.83 -10.49
CA PRO A 760 18.34 -5.34 -9.92
C PRO A 760 19.30 -5.79 -11.02
N LEU A 761 20.51 -5.22 -11.01
CA LEU A 761 21.49 -5.37 -12.09
C LEU A 761 21.87 -6.83 -12.34
N SER A 762 21.72 -7.71 -11.35
CA SER A 762 21.91 -9.15 -11.50
C SER A 762 20.98 -9.75 -12.56
N TYR A 763 19.71 -9.34 -12.60
CA TYR A 763 18.75 -9.81 -13.61
C TYR A 763 19.17 -9.36 -15.00
N THR A 764 19.41 -8.06 -15.18
CA THR A 764 19.80 -7.50 -16.47
C THR A 764 21.11 -8.11 -17.00
N ARG A 765 22.12 -8.24 -16.14
CA ARG A 765 23.41 -8.85 -16.50
C ARG A 765 23.29 -10.34 -16.80
N HIS A 766 22.51 -11.08 -16.02
CA HIS A 766 22.34 -12.52 -16.23
C HIS A 766 21.60 -12.79 -17.54
N THR A 767 20.48 -12.10 -17.77
CA THR A 767 19.69 -12.24 -19.00
C THR A 767 20.50 -11.84 -20.23
N SER A 768 21.23 -10.72 -20.21
CA SER A 768 22.02 -10.30 -21.39
C SER A 768 23.16 -11.28 -21.68
N ARG A 769 23.91 -11.71 -20.66
CA ARG A 769 25.00 -12.70 -20.81
C ARG A 769 24.48 -14.04 -21.33
N PHE A 770 23.39 -14.53 -20.74
CA PHE A 770 22.79 -15.79 -21.16
C PHE A 770 22.31 -15.72 -22.61
N MET A 771 21.66 -14.62 -23.01
CA MET A 771 21.22 -14.41 -24.39
C MET A 771 22.39 -14.34 -25.37
N THR A 772 23.46 -13.59 -25.05
CA THR A 772 24.64 -13.49 -25.91
C THR A 772 25.35 -14.83 -26.07
N ILE A 773 25.51 -15.61 -24.98
CA ILE A 773 26.11 -16.94 -25.02
C ILE A 773 25.23 -17.89 -25.84
N TYR A 774 23.93 -17.93 -25.58
CA TYR A 774 22.97 -18.77 -26.29
C TYR A 774 23.00 -18.51 -27.80
N LEU A 775 22.90 -17.23 -28.21
CA LEU A 775 22.92 -16.84 -29.63
C LEU A 775 24.28 -17.10 -30.29
N SER A 776 25.39 -16.97 -29.56
CA SER A 776 26.73 -17.25 -30.11
C SER A 776 26.99 -18.74 -30.32
N LEU A 777 26.36 -19.61 -29.51
CA LEU A 777 26.50 -21.06 -29.61
C LEU A 777 25.45 -21.71 -30.53
N LEU A 778 24.36 -21.01 -30.84
CA LEU A 778 23.28 -21.50 -31.72
C LEU A 778 23.74 -21.94 -33.12
N PRO A 779 24.71 -21.29 -33.81
CA PRO A 779 25.18 -21.74 -35.12
C PRO A 779 25.71 -23.19 -35.12
N PHE A 780 26.36 -23.63 -34.03
CA PHE A 780 26.94 -24.96 -33.92
C PHE A 780 25.88 -26.08 -33.87
N THR A 781 24.63 -25.76 -33.52
CA THR A 781 23.51 -26.73 -33.54
C THR A 781 22.76 -26.80 -34.87
N LEU A 782 22.79 -25.71 -35.64
CA LEU A 782 21.91 -25.56 -36.80
C LEU A 782 22.58 -25.97 -38.11
N TRP A 783 23.89 -26.25 -38.10
CA TRP A 783 24.64 -26.65 -39.31
C TRP A 783 24.01 -27.86 -40.01
N ASP A 784 23.79 -28.97 -39.30
CA ASP A 784 23.27 -30.21 -39.89
C ASP A 784 21.86 -30.04 -40.50
N SER A 785 21.08 -29.05 -40.02
CA SER A 785 19.70 -28.83 -40.47
C SER A 785 19.57 -27.77 -41.55
N ALA A 786 20.41 -26.73 -41.53
CA ALA A 786 20.24 -25.52 -42.34
C ALA A 786 21.45 -25.17 -43.21
N GLY A 787 22.63 -25.76 -42.98
CA GLY A 787 23.86 -25.46 -43.72
C GLY A 787 24.10 -23.95 -43.83
N TRP A 788 24.31 -23.44 -45.05
CA TRP A 788 24.50 -22.00 -45.31
C TRP A 788 23.27 -21.13 -45.01
N ALA A 789 22.05 -21.68 -45.04
CA ALA A 789 20.83 -20.92 -44.69
C ALA A 789 20.79 -20.54 -43.19
N MET A 790 21.64 -21.16 -42.36
CA MET A 790 21.84 -20.80 -40.97
C MET A 790 22.28 -19.34 -40.79
N VAL A 791 23.15 -18.80 -41.66
CA VAL A 791 23.72 -17.44 -41.50
C VAL A 791 22.63 -16.36 -41.49
N PRO A 792 21.71 -16.28 -42.49
CA PRO A 792 20.60 -15.34 -42.43
C PRO A 792 19.59 -15.68 -41.32
N LEU A 793 19.41 -16.96 -40.96
CA LEU A 793 18.51 -17.37 -39.88
C LEU A 793 18.98 -16.84 -38.52
N ILE A 794 20.26 -16.96 -38.20
CA ILE A 794 20.86 -16.42 -36.96
C ILE A 794 20.69 -14.90 -36.90
N ALA A 795 20.90 -14.20 -38.03
CA ALA A 795 20.69 -12.75 -38.09
C ALA A 795 19.26 -12.36 -37.70
N ILE A 796 18.26 -13.09 -38.21
CA ILE A 796 16.83 -12.84 -37.95
C ILE A 796 16.49 -13.15 -36.49
N VAL A 797 16.86 -14.34 -35.99
CA VAL A 797 16.56 -14.78 -34.61
C VAL A 797 17.23 -13.84 -33.60
N ALA A 798 18.49 -13.48 -33.83
CA ALA A 798 19.21 -12.54 -32.98
C ALA A 798 18.55 -11.17 -32.96
N PHE A 799 18.10 -10.65 -34.11
CA PHE A 799 17.38 -9.37 -34.18
C PHE A 799 16.08 -9.39 -33.39
N LEU A 800 15.31 -10.48 -33.46
CA LEU A 800 14.06 -10.62 -32.72
C LEU A 800 14.30 -10.68 -31.21
N LEU A 801 15.21 -11.55 -30.74
CA LEU A 801 15.44 -11.75 -29.32
C LEU A 801 16.15 -10.56 -28.65
N LEU A 802 17.24 -10.05 -29.26
CA LEU A 802 17.91 -8.84 -28.78
C LEU A 802 17.02 -7.60 -28.92
N GLY A 803 16.14 -7.57 -29.92
CA GLY A 803 15.15 -6.51 -30.09
C GLY A 803 14.19 -6.39 -28.91
N ILE A 804 13.66 -7.51 -28.42
CA ILE A 804 12.77 -7.52 -27.24
C ILE A 804 13.53 -7.09 -25.97
N GLU A 805 14.78 -7.51 -25.82
CA GLU A 805 15.61 -7.11 -24.67
C GLU A 805 15.92 -5.61 -24.68
N GLU A 806 16.27 -5.06 -25.84
CA GLU A 806 16.50 -3.62 -26.04
C GLU A 806 15.22 -2.81 -25.78
N ILE A 807 14.03 -3.32 -26.16
CA ILE A 807 12.75 -2.71 -25.78
C ILE A 807 12.61 -2.68 -24.26
N GLY A 808 12.93 -3.79 -23.58
CA GLY A 808 12.90 -3.89 -22.12
C GLY A 808 13.80 -2.84 -21.44
N VAL A 809 15.00 -2.62 -21.94
CA VAL A 809 15.91 -1.56 -21.45
C VAL A 809 15.33 -0.17 -21.74
N SER A 810 14.84 0.04 -22.95
CA SER A 810 14.31 1.34 -23.39
C SER A 810 13.12 1.82 -22.55
N ILE A 811 12.27 0.89 -22.08
CA ILE A 811 11.11 1.22 -21.24
C ILE A 811 11.46 1.21 -19.74
N GLU A 812 12.60 0.65 -19.33
CA GLU A 812 13.06 0.62 -17.93
C GLU A 812 13.40 2.02 -17.38
N GLU A 813 13.84 2.94 -18.24
CA GLU A 813 14.06 4.34 -17.90
C GLU A 813 12.94 5.20 -18.53
N PRO A 814 11.84 5.44 -17.78
CA PRO A 814 10.61 5.93 -18.38
C PRO A 814 10.60 7.43 -18.66
N PHE A 815 11.45 8.21 -18.01
CA PHE A 815 11.39 9.67 -18.09
C PHE A 815 11.92 10.18 -19.42
N SER A 816 12.84 9.48 -20.07
CA SER A 816 13.28 9.81 -21.43
C SER A 816 12.22 9.57 -22.51
N ILE A 817 11.32 8.59 -22.33
CA ILE A 817 10.30 8.23 -23.33
C ILE A 817 8.92 8.87 -23.09
N LEU A 818 8.60 9.22 -21.85
CA LEU A 818 7.34 9.91 -21.54
C LEU A 818 7.31 11.31 -22.15
N PRO A 819 6.15 11.85 -22.57
CA PRO A 819 6.04 13.21 -23.09
C PRO A 819 5.90 14.24 -21.95
N LEU A 820 6.91 14.36 -21.09
CA LEU A 820 6.86 15.22 -19.89
C LEU A 820 6.67 16.70 -20.23
N GLU A 821 7.25 17.19 -21.33
CA GLU A 821 7.07 18.57 -21.81
C GLU A 821 5.59 18.84 -22.08
N GLN A 822 4.94 17.96 -22.85
CA GLN A 822 3.51 18.08 -23.18
C GLN A 822 2.64 17.96 -21.92
N MET A 823 3.01 17.11 -20.97
CA MET A 823 2.32 17.02 -19.68
C MET A 823 2.43 18.34 -18.90
N CYS A 824 3.62 18.96 -18.88
CA CYS A 824 3.82 20.29 -18.30
C CYS A 824 3.03 21.37 -19.05
N ASP A 825 3.01 21.34 -20.38
CA ASP A 825 2.20 22.24 -21.22
C ASP A 825 0.70 22.09 -20.91
N THR A 826 0.24 20.85 -20.69
CA THR A 826 -1.15 20.57 -20.34
C THR A 826 -1.51 21.15 -18.97
N ILE A 827 -0.62 21.00 -17.98
CA ILE A 827 -0.77 21.63 -16.66
C ILE A 827 -0.84 23.15 -16.82
N GLN A 828 0.09 23.74 -17.57
CA GLN A 828 0.13 25.17 -17.84
C GLN A 828 -1.16 25.66 -18.51
N ALA A 829 -1.64 24.97 -19.56
CA ALA A 829 -2.88 25.33 -20.25
C ALA A 829 -4.08 25.29 -19.29
N SER A 830 -4.20 24.25 -18.46
CA SER A 830 -5.28 24.15 -17.46
C SER A 830 -5.22 25.27 -16.42
N VAL A 831 -4.02 25.64 -15.95
CA VAL A 831 -3.83 26.73 -14.99
C VAL A 831 -4.18 28.08 -15.62
N VAL A 832 -3.77 28.33 -16.87
CA VAL A 832 -4.07 29.56 -17.61
C VAL A 832 -5.58 29.68 -17.88
N GLU A 833 -6.25 28.59 -18.25
CA GLU A 833 -7.70 28.57 -18.45
C GLU A 833 -8.46 28.90 -17.16
N LEU A 834 -8.10 28.26 -16.04
CA LEU A 834 -8.69 28.56 -14.74
C LEU A 834 -8.42 30.01 -14.29
N ARG A 835 -7.24 30.55 -14.64
CA ARG A 835 -6.92 31.96 -14.40
C ARG A 835 -7.81 32.90 -15.21
N ALA A 836 -8.03 32.59 -16.49
CA ALA A 836 -8.89 33.39 -17.36
C ALA A 836 -10.35 33.44 -16.85
N ILE A 837 -10.84 32.33 -16.28
CA ILE A 837 -12.15 32.27 -15.61
C ILE A 837 -12.21 33.20 -14.38
N ASN A 838 -11.09 33.41 -13.67
CA ASN A 838 -11.04 34.32 -12.52
C ASN A 838 -11.05 35.80 -12.93
N SER A 839 -10.29 36.20 -13.96
CA SER A 839 -10.20 37.61 -14.37
C SER A 839 -11.55 38.19 -14.80
N GLN A 840 -12.44 37.37 -15.38
CA GLN A 840 -13.82 37.76 -15.68
C GLN A 840 -14.66 38.10 -14.43
N GLN A 841 -14.26 37.66 -13.22
CA GLN A 841 -14.98 37.98 -11.98
C GLN A 841 -14.77 39.42 -11.52
N HIS A 842 -13.63 40.04 -11.86
CA HIS A 842 -13.28 41.39 -11.41
C HIS A 842 -13.71 42.49 -12.41
N GLU A 843 -13.75 42.20 -13.72
CA GLU A 843 -14.16 43.20 -14.74
C GLU A 843 -15.67 43.51 -14.73
N GLY A 844 -16.52 42.60 -14.26
CA GLY A 844 -17.97 42.84 -14.14
C GLY A 844 -18.37 43.81 -13.01
N SER A 845 -17.41 44.36 -12.26
CA SER A 845 -17.63 45.28 -11.13
C SER A 845 -17.19 46.72 -11.43
N SER A 846 -16.59 47.00 -12.60
CA SER A 846 -16.04 48.32 -12.92
C SER A 846 -16.26 48.62 -14.40
N GLY A 847 -17.48 49.04 -14.75
CA GLY A 847 -17.82 49.35 -16.14
C GLY A 847 -19.25 49.85 -16.31
N ASP A 848 -19.62 50.90 -15.58
CA ASP A 848 -20.63 51.84 -16.07
C ASP A 848 -19.91 53.08 -16.60
N GLY A 849 -20.13 53.39 -17.88
CA GLY A 849 -19.64 54.60 -18.55
C GLY A 849 -18.61 54.35 -19.66
N GLY A 850 -19.05 54.41 -20.93
CA GLY A 850 -18.17 54.81 -22.03
C GLY A 850 -18.35 54.12 -23.38
N ASN A 851 -19.24 54.70 -24.20
CA ASN A 851 -19.23 54.88 -25.67
C ASN A 851 -18.47 53.92 -26.61
N GLY A 852 -19.16 53.49 -27.68
CA GLY A 852 -18.70 52.47 -28.63
C GLY A 852 -17.61 52.87 -29.63
N ASN A 853 -16.95 51.86 -30.22
CA ASN A 853 -16.84 51.64 -31.67
C ASN A 853 -16.18 50.27 -31.92
N GLY A 854 -16.45 49.68 -33.09
CA GLY A 854 -16.18 48.27 -33.39
C GLY A 854 -14.73 47.80 -33.22
N VAL A 855 -14.57 46.63 -32.62
CA VAL A 855 -13.41 45.74 -32.75
C VAL A 855 -13.92 44.29 -32.72
N ALA A 856 -13.30 43.45 -33.53
CA ALA A 856 -13.60 42.05 -33.84
C ALA A 856 -14.33 41.26 -32.74
N ALA A 857 -15.35 40.48 -33.15
CA ALA A 857 -16.05 39.55 -32.28
C ALA A 857 -15.05 38.57 -31.64
N ALA A 858 -14.68 38.85 -30.39
CA ALA A 858 -13.94 37.92 -29.55
C ALA A 858 -14.72 36.59 -29.51
N PRO A 859 -14.02 35.44 -29.47
CA PRO A 859 -14.68 34.14 -29.37
C PRO A 859 -15.71 34.20 -28.24
N ARG A 860 -16.97 33.78 -28.49
CA ARG A 860 -18.06 33.80 -27.50
C ARG A 860 -17.60 33.01 -26.27
N GLN A 861 -17.12 33.70 -25.24
CA GLN A 861 -16.69 33.07 -24.01
C GLN A 861 -17.92 32.71 -23.17
N PRO A 862 -17.94 31.53 -22.53
CA PRO A 862 -19.04 31.15 -21.66
C PRO A 862 -19.16 32.12 -20.48
N PRO A 863 -20.39 32.42 -20.02
CA PRO A 863 -20.61 33.28 -18.85
C PRO A 863 -19.98 32.64 -17.59
N SER A 864 -19.52 33.49 -16.66
CA SER A 864 -18.89 33.01 -15.43
C SER A 864 -19.86 32.14 -14.60
N ALA A 865 -19.32 31.14 -13.89
CA ALA A 865 -20.14 30.23 -13.07
C ALA A 865 -21.00 30.96 -12.03
N ARG A 866 -20.49 32.08 -11.47
CA ARG A 866 -21.27 32.95 -10.57
C ARG A 866 -22.43 33.65 -11.27
N ALA A 867 -22.24 34.12 -12.50
CA ALA A 867 -23.32 34.73 -13.27
C ALA A 867 -24.43 33.72 -13.58
N LEU A 868 -24.05 32.48 -13.94
CA LEU A 868 -25.00 31.38 -14.12
C LEU A 868 -25.72 31.02 -12.82
N LEU A 869 -25.01 30.91 -11.69
CA LEU A 869 -25.61 30.63 -10.39
C LEU A 869 -26.56 31.75 -9.93
N ARG A 870 -26.15 33.02 -10.06
CA ARG A 870 -27.02 34.16 -9.73
C ARG A 870 -28.29 34.16 -10.56
N ARG A 871 -28.16 33.90 -11.86
CA ARG A 871 -29.31 33.78 -12.77
C ARG A 871 -30.20 32.60 -12.39
N GLY A 872 -29.64 31.42 -12.13
CA GLY A 872 -30.39 30.24 -11.70
C GLY A 872 -31.10 30.43 -10.36
N VAL A 873 -30.47 31.10 -9.39
CA VAL A 873 -31.11 31.46 -8.11
C VAL A 873 -32.23 32.47 -8.31
N ALA A 874 -32.03 33.47 -9.18
CA ALA A 874 -33.08 34.44 -9.51
C ALA A 874 -34.27 33.79 -10.24
N GLU A 875 -33.99 32.86 -11.16
CA GLU A 875 -35.01 32.07 -11.87
C GLU A 875 -35.76 31.13 -10.91
N ALA A 876 -35.06 30.49 -9.96
CA ALA A 876 -35.68 29.65 -8.93
C ALA A 876 -36.56 30.47 -7.97
N ALA A 877 -36.06 31.63 -7.50
CA ALA A 877 -36.84 32.54 -6.64
C ALA A 877 -38.07 33.12 -7.36
N ALA A 878 -37.96 33.38 -8.68
CA ALA A 878 -39.09 33.82 -9.50
C ALA A 878 -40.12 32.69 -9.72
N ALA A 879 -39.67 31.43 -9.83
CA ALA A 879 -40.55 30.27 -9.93
C ALA A 879 -41.30 30.00 -8.61
N ASP A 880 -40.63 30.10 -7.47
CA ASP A 880 -41.25 29.98 -6.14
C ASP A 880 -42.22 31.13 -5.82
N ALA A 881 -42.03 32.31 -6.42
CA ALA A 881 -42.97 33.43 -6.28
C ALA A 881 -44.19 33.34 -7.22
N LEU A 882 -44.14 32.47 -8.23
CA LEU A 882 -45.23 32.20 -9.18
C LEU A 882 -46.09 30.98 -8.77
N ALA A 883 -45.56 30.10 -7.91
CA ALA A 883 -46.26 28.98 -7.29
C ALA A 883 -47.00 29.43 -6.00
#